data_AF-A0A432TVW1-F1
#
_entry.id   AF-A0A432TVW1-F1
#
_cell.length_a   1.000
_cell.length_b   1.000
_cell.length_c   1.000
_cell.angle_alpha   90.00
_cell.angle_beta   90.00
_cell.angle_gamma   90.00
#
_symmetry.space_group_name_H-M   'P 1'
#
loop_
_entity.id
_entity.type
_entity.pdbx_description
1 polymer ?
#
loop_
_entity_poly.entity_id
_entity_poly.type
_entity_poly.pdbx_seq_one_letter_code
_entity_poly.pdbx_strand_id
1 'polypeptide(L)'
;DSLIDNGRRGRAVMGNNRRPLKSIADMIKGKQGRFRQNLLGKRVDYSGRSVIVCGPYLKLHQCGLPKKMALELFKPFIYHRLIAQGLASTIKAAKKMVESEVPEVWDILERVVHQHPVLLNRAPTLHRLGIQAFEPLLIEGKAIQLHPLVCGAFNADFDGDQMAVHVPLSEEAQLEARTLMLASNNVLHLASGEPIIVPSQDVILGLYYMTRDKINQKGEGMVFVNPAEALNAYESGAATLHAKVKLRIQEYEKVDGKYQPTTKRIVDTTIGRAIFSSILPAGLSFDLINEAISKKVVSNLIHVCYQTQELKDTVIFADQMMYMGFKYSTKSGISFCTNDMTIPDTKAGMIEEAEAQVKDVLKQYSQGVVTDGERYNKVIDIWSRTSEKVAKAMMDEIGFEDFINADGKTEKLASFNSVYMMADSGARGSPAQMRQLAGMRGLMAKPDGSIIETPITSNFREGLNNMQYFISTHGARKGLADTALKTANSGYLTRRLVDVGQDLVVNEVDCGTENGLIKKASIEGGNIVQTLGAAVLGRVMAEDVLVPDSTEVFLAKGHLVTLEDKDKINELGIESIKARSTITCDTRYGVCSSCYGNDMARGHKIGVGEAVGVIAAQSIGEPGTQLTMRTFHIGGAASASTAISSVNINTDGVAHLEGMKSITNANGDLVVISRSAEVTIRNTRGQEVERYKIPYGAIVHVQDGGAVKAKDKIADWDPHTHPIISEQSGRVVFVDFVEGVTVNKNTDPLTGLTFFEMIDEAERSAAAKGLKPLIKMVDEKDSEMVLSTHYLPSTVKINLEDNQVITAGEVLAKIPKDQSKTSDITGGLPRVADLFEARKAKDHSILAETSGVISFGSPTKSKDRLIITSKEGEATEMMIHKWRQINVFDGETVEKGDVVSDGPSNPHDILRLLGVEALANYVVKEVQNVYRLQGVNISDKHIEVIVKQMLRKVEVLDAGDSSFVNGETAEYARVIDTNKQLAAQGKDPVVYQRLLMGITKASLATESFISAASFQETTRVLTEASTTGRVDTLQGLKENVIVGRLIPAGTGFKYHQEKRAKRAESIMQTADAEAALSAQLSEAEEATEG
;
A
#
# COMPACT_ATOMS: atom_id res chain seq x y z
N ASP A 1 -34.53 22.98 26.42
CA ASP A 1 -33.27 22.21 26.25
C ASP A 1 -33.48 20.77 25.84
N SER A 2 -34.11 19.91 26.66
CA SER A 2 -34.24 18.47 26.35
C SER A 2 -34.97 18.16 25.04
N LEU A 3 -35.90 19.02 24.59
CA LEU A 3 -36.54 18.91 23.27
C LEU A 3 -35.54 19.14 22.12
N ILE A 4 -34.64 20.12 22.28
CA ILE A 4 -33.66 20.49 21.26
C ILE A 4 -32.52 19.47 21.23
N ASP A 5 -31.92 19.18 22.39
CA ASP A 5 -30.81 18.23 22.52
C ASP A 5 -30.89 17.52 23.88
N ASN A 6 -31.48 16.32 23.89
CA ASN A 6 -31.75 15.57 25.11
C ASN A 6 -30.44 15.01 25.70
N GLY A 7 -30.19 15.24 26.98
CA GLY A 7 -29.01 14.74 27.68
C GLY A 7 -27.76 15.65 27.64
N ARG A 8 -27.79 16.79 26.94
CA ARG A 8 -26.63 17.71 26.86
C ARG A 8 -26.39 18.53 28.13
N ARG A 9 -27.45 18.92 28.85
CA ARG A 9 -27.39 19.73 30.09
C ARG A 9 -27.64 18.92 31.38
N GLY A 10 -27.75 17.60 31.30
CA GLY A 10 -28.05 16.75 32.45
C GLY A 10 -28.59 15.37 32.08
N ARG A 11 -29.32 14.73 32.99
CA ARG A 11 -29.90 13.39 32.77
C ARG A 11 -30.92 13.43 31.63
N ALA A 12 -30.82 12.50 30.68
CA ALA A 12 -31.76 12.40 29.58
C ALA A 12 -33.17 12.13 30.09
N VAL A 13 -34.16 12.83 29.52
CA VAL A 13 -35.57 12.59 29.80
C VAL A 13 -35.95 11.25 29.18
N MET A 14 -36.50 10.35 29.99
CA MET A 14 -36.83 8.98 29.61
C MET A 14 -38.33 8.84 29.36
N GLY A 15 -38.72 8.04 28.37
CA GLY A 15 -40.10 7.60 28.21
C GLY A 15 -40.46 6.44 29.15
N ASN A 16 -41.73 6.00 29.12
CA ASN A 16 -42.23 4.89 29.94
C ASN A 16 -41.41 3.59 29.79
N ASN A 17 -40.82 3.35 28.61
CA ASN A 17 -39.97 2.18 28.33
C ASN A 17 -38.52 2.34 28.84
N ARG A 18 -38.22 3.35 29.66
CA ARG A 18 -36.86 3.71 30.13
C ARG A 18 -35.85 3.91 28.98
N ARG A 19 -36.32 4.33 27.81
CA ARG A 19 -35.46 4.79 26.71
C ARG A 19 -35.47 6.32 26.67
N PRO A 20 -34.33 6.96 26.39
CA PRO A 20 -34.30 8.41 26.25
C PRO A 20 -35.20 8.83 25.08
N LEU A 21 -36.00 9.87 25.29
CA LEU A 21 -36.81 10.44 24.21
C LEU A 21 -35.90 11.06 23.15
N LYS A 22 -36.25 10.88 21.88
CA LYS A 22 -35.48 11.39 20.75
C LYS A 22 -35.67 12.90 20.62
N SER A 23 -34.59 13.67 20.69
CA SER A 23 -34.62 15.13 20.49
C SER A 23 -34.55 15.53 19.02
N ILE A 24 -34.78 16.81 18.73
CA ILE A 24 -34.62 17.37 17.38
C ILE A 24 -33.17 17.18 16.90
N ALA A 25 -32.17 17.43 17.76
CA ALA A 25 -30.78 17.18 17.43
C ALA A 25 -30.51 15.70 17.10
N ASP A 26 -31.10 14.76 17.83
CA ASP A 26 -30.97 13.31 17.57
C ASP A 26 -31.61 12.87 16.25
N MET A 27 -32.57 13.64 15.71
CA MET A 27 -33.10 13.41 14.37
C MET A 27 -32.08 13.76 13.28
N ILE A 28 -31.15 14.66 13.57
CA ILE A 28 -30.20 15.18 12.58
C ILE A 28 -28.82 14.53 12.74
N LYS A 29 -28.34 14.37 13.99
CA LYS A 29 -27.01 13.86 14.34
C LYS A 29 -26.95 12.33 14.45
N GLY A 30 -25.73 11.79 14.39
CA GLY A 30 -25.46 10.37 14.63
C GLY A 30 -25.76 9.46 13.44
N LYS A 31 -25.61 8.13 13.63
CA LYS A 31 -25.79 7.12 12.56
C LYS A 31 -27.26 7.03 12.09
N GLN A 32 -28.22 7.20 13.00
CA GLN A 32 -29.66 7.20 12.72
C GLN A 32 -30.22 8.60 12.38
N GLY A 33 -29.33 9.59 12.23
CA GLY A 33 -29.70 10.95 11.84
C GLY A 33 -30.04 11.03 10.35
N ARG A 34 -30.88 12.01 9.99
CA ARG A 34 -31.37 12.22 8.61
C ARG A 34 -30.24 12.30 7.58
N PHE A 35 -29.15 13.02 7.87
CA PHE A 35 -28.00 13.15 6.97
C PHE A 35 -27.45 11.80 6.52
N ARG A 36 -27.30 10.84 7.44
CA ARG A 36 -26.67 9.55 7.14
C ARG A 36 -27.68 8.49 6.70
N GLN A 37 -28.80 8.36 7.41
CA GLN A 37 -29.74 7.26 7.20
C GLN A 37 -30.75 7.49 6.07
N ASN A 38 -31.08 8.75 5.76
CA ASN A 38 -32.15 9.08 4.82
C ASN A 38 -31.72 9.96 3.65
N LEU A 39 -30.66 10.75 3.78
CA LEU A 39 -30.21 11.65 2.73
C LEU A 39 -29.10 11.00 1.88
N LEU A 40 -28.08 10.45 2.54
CA LEU A 40 -26.99 9.74 1.86
C LEU A 40 -27.32 8.26 1.61
N GLY A 41 -27.86 7.56 2.62
CA GLY A 41 -28.46 6.24 2.45
C GLY A 41 -29.96 6.36 2.21
N LYS A 42 -30.50 5.65 1.21
CA LYS A 42 -31.95 5.64 0.90
C LYS A 42 -32.39 4.22 0.56
N ARG A 43 -33.64 3.89 0.90
CA ARG A 43 -34.32 2.74 0.29
C ARG A 43 -34.73 3.15 -1.12
N VAL A 44 -34.55 2.25 -2.08
CA VAL A 44 -34.75 2.54 -3.50
C VAL A 44 -35.71 1.48 -4.05
N ASP A 45 -36.74 1.95 -4.76
CA ASP A 45 -37.64 1.06 -5.52
C ASP A 45 -36.90 0.43 -6.72
N TYR A 46 -37.55 -0.48 -7.44
CA TYR A 46 -36.94 -1.18 -8.59
C TYR A 46 -35.61 -1.87 -8.25
N SER A 47 -35.56 -2.43 -7.04
CA SER A 47 -34.42 -3.17 -6.54
C SER A 47 -34.83 -4.50 -5.92
N GLY A 48 -33.91 -5.46 -5.94
CA GLY A 48 -34.10 -6.80 -5.39
C GLY A 48 -32.78 -7.36 -4.85
N ARG A 49 -32.83 -8.46 -4.10
CA ARG A 49 -31.64 -9.17 -3.63
C ARG A 49 -31.87 -10.67 -3.66
N SER A 50 -30.85 -11.43 -4.06
CA SER A 50 -30.84 -12.87 -3.92
C SER A 50 -29.43 -13.41 -3.69
N VAL A 51 -29.35 -14.70 -3.33
CA VAL A 51 -28.09 -15.44 -3.23
C VAL A 51 -27.45 -15.55 -4.61
N ILE A 52 -26.13 -15.43 -4.67
CA ILE A 52 -25.36 -15.59 -5.90
C ILE A 52 -24.87 -17.02 -6.10
N VAL A 53 -24.82 -17.44 -7.36
CA VAL A 53 -24.27 -18.73 -7.79
C VAL A 53 -23.39 -18.52 -9.02
N CYS A 54 -22.47 -19.46 -9.28
CA CYS A 54 -21.55 -19.39 -10.41
C CYS A 54 -22.29 -19.60 -11.74
N GLY A 55 -22.06 -18.71 -12.72
CA GLY A 55 -22.56 -18.82 -14.09
C GLY A 55 -21.41 -18.92 -15.11
N PRO A 56 -20.74 -20.08 -15.24
CA PRO A 56 -19.51 -20.21 -16.03
C PRO A 56 -19.70 -20.13 -17.54
N TYR A 57 -20.94 -20.19 -18.04
CA TYR A 57 -21.28 -20.07 -19.47
C TYR A 57 -21.68 -18.64 -19.87
N LEU A 58 -21.83 -17.74 -18.90
CA LEU A 58 -22.11 -16.33 -19.15
C LEU A 58 -20.90 -15.69 -19.86
N LYS A 59 -21.15 -14.62 -20.60
CA LYS A 59 -20.09 -13.72 -21.11
C LYS A 59 -19.78 -12.65 -20.07
N LEU A 60 -18.62 -11.99 -20.14
CA LEU A 60 -18.20 -11.02 -19.12
C LEU A 60 -19.22 -9.90 -18.85
N HIS A 61 -19.93 -9.44 -19.88
CA HIS A 61 -20.92 -8.36 -19.77
C HIS A 61 -22.31 -8.85 -19.34
N GLN A 62 -22.52 -10.15 -19.08
CA GLN A 62 -23.82 -10.74 -18.79
C GLN A 62 -23.96 -11.19 -17.34
N CYS A 63 -25.19 -11.20 -16.83
CA CYS A 63 -25.55 -11.82 -15.56
C CYS A 63 -26.84 -12.64 -15.70
N GLY A 64 -26.98 -13.74 -14.96
CA GLY A 64 -28.24 -14.49 -14.95
C GLY A 64 -29.22 -13.93 -13.93
N LEU A 65 -30.39 -13.50 -14.40
CA LEU A 65 -31.46 -12.93 -13.57
C LEU A 65 -32.66 -13.89 -13.52
N PRO A 66 -33.11 -14.32 -12.33
CA PRO A 66 -34.29 -15.17 -12.20
C PRO A 66 -35.53 -14.56 -12.83
N LYS A 67 -36.26 -15.35 -13.64
CA LYS A 67 -37.50 -14.95 -14.30
C LYS A 67 -38.50 -14.23 -13.39
N LYS A 68 -38.75 -14.75 -12.19
CA LYS A 68 -39.68 -14.13 -11.22
C LYS A 68 -39.17 -12.80 -10.65
N MET A 69 -37.86 -12.67 -10.46
CA MET A 69 -37.25 -11.41 -10.03
C MET A 69 -37.33 -10.37 -11.15
N ALA A 70 -36.99 -10.76 -12.39
CA ALA A 70 -37.12 -9.90 -13.55
C ALA A 70 -38.57 -9.43 -13.76
N LEU A 71 -39.55 -10.34 -13.63
CA LEU A 71 -40.97 -10.02 -13.72
C LEU A 71 -41.36 -8.92 -12.74
N GLU A 72 -40.91 -8.99 -11.47
CA GLU A 72 -41.19 -7.98 -10.44
C GLU A 72 -40.51 -6.64 -10.73
N LEU A 73 -39.23 -6.67 -11.10
CA LEU A 73 -38.42 -5.47 -11.34
C LEU A 73 -38.91 -4.68 -12.55
N PHE A 74 -39.35 -5.36 -13.60
CA PHE A 74 -39.76 -4.75 -14.87
C PHE A 74 -41.27 -4.56 -15.04
N LYS A 75 -42.08 -4.75 -13.97
CA LYS A 75 -43.55 -4.64 -14.02
C LYS A 75 -44.08 -3.43 -14.81
N PRO A 76 -43.64 -2.18 -14.59
CA PRO A 76 -44.21 -1.04 -15.31
C PRO A 76 -43.96 -1.10 -16.82
N PHE A 77 -42.79 -1.57 -17.23
CA PHE A 77 -42.43 -1.72 -18.65
C PHE A 77 -43.29 -2.79 -19.32
N ILE A 78 -43.54 -3.89 -18.63
CA ILE A 78 -44.42 -4.98 -19.11
C ILE A 78 -45.86 -4.47 -19.26
N TYR A 79 -46.39 -3.75 -18.26
CA TYR A 79 -47.73 -3.16 -18.34
C TYR A 79 -47.87 -2.22 -19.52
N HIS A 80 -46.88 -1.34 -19.74
CA HIS A 80 -46.90 -0.44 -20.88
C HIS A 80 -46.88 -1.22 -22.21
N ARG A 81 -46.00 -2.22 -22.36
CA ARG A 81 -45.87 -3.00 -23.59
C ARG A 81 -47.11 -3.84 -23.90
N LEU A 82 -47.74 -4.45 -22.90
CA LEU A 82 -48.99 -5.20 -23.03
C LEU A 82 -50.14 -4.33 -23.58
N ILE A 83 -50.24 -3.10 -23.07
CA ILE A 83 -51.26 -2.15 -23.54
C ILE A 83 -50.93 -1.63 -24.94
N ALA A 84 -49.65 -1.28 -25.19
CA ALA A 84 -49.20 -0.76 -26.48
C ALA A 84 -49.38 -1.78 -27.63
N GLN A 85 -49.29 -3.07 -27.34
CA GLN A 85 -49.51 -4.15 -28.31
C GLN A 85 -50.98 -4.61 -28.41
N GLY A 86 -51.90 -4.01 -27.62
CA GLY A 86 -53.31 -4.37 -27.61
C GLY A 86 -53.63 -5.72 -26.95
N LEU A 87 -52.66 -6.37 -26.31
CA LEU A 87 -52.85 -7.63 -25.57
C LEU A 87 -53.64 -7.42 -24.27
N ALA A 88 -53.57 -6.22 -23.69
CA ALA A 88 -54.40 -5.81 -22.56
C ALA A 88 -55.09 -4.49 -22.85
N SER A 89 -56.40 -4.42 -22.62
CA SER A 89 -57.20 -3.19 -22.84
C SER A 89 -57.00 -2.13 -21.76
N THR A 90 -56.60 -2.52 -20.54
CA THR A 90 -56.41 -1.62 -19.39
C THR A 90 -55.24 -2.07 -18.52
N ILE A 91 -54.68 -1.16 -17.71
CA ILE A 91 -53.64 -1.49 -16.72
C ILE A 91 -54.11 -2.59 -15.76
N LYS A 92 -55.40 -2.59 -15.38
CA LYS A 92 -55.96 -3.61 -14.50
C LYS A 92 -55.99 -5.00 -15.16
N ALA A 93 -56.32 -5.07 -16.46
CA ALA A 93 -56.24 -6.30 -17.23
C ALA A 93 -54.78 -6.76 -17.37
N ALA A 94 -53.86 -5.85 -17.69
CA ALA A 94 -52.43 -6.15 -17.78
C ALA A 94 -51.87 -6.68 -16.45
N LYS A 95 -52.25 -6.06 -15.32
CA LYS A 95 -51.88 -6.53 -13.98
C LYS A 95 -52.36 -7.96 -13.72
N LYS A 96 -53.61 -8.27 -14.06
CA LYS A 96 -54.16 -9.63 -13.90
C LYS A 96 -53.43 -10.65 -14.78
N MET A 97 -53.04 -10.30 -16.00
CA MET A 97 -52.24 -11.16 -16.89
C MET A 97 -50.84 -11.42 -16.30
N VAL A 98 -50.16 -10.39 -15.82
CA VAL A 98 -48.84 -10.51 -15.18
C VAL A 98 -48.91 -11.35 -13.91
N GLU A 99 -49.91 -11.14 -13.05
CA GLU A 99 -50.12 -11.95 -11.83
C GLU A 99 -50.46 -13.41 -12.13
N SER A 100 -51.07 -13.69 -13.29
CA SER A 100 -51.38 -15.06 -13.73
C SER A 100 -50.23 -15.73 -14.49
N GLU A 101 -49.08 -15.05 -14.67
CA GLU A 101 -47.87 -15.56 -15.33
C GLU A 101 -48.15 -16.18 -16.73
N VAL A 102 -49.07 -15.58 -17.52
CA VAL A 102 -49.51 -16.08 -18.84
C VAL A 102 -48.34 -16.07 -19.86
N PRO A 103 -48.21 -17.06 -20.78
CA PRO A 103 -47.10 -17.16 -21.73
C PRO A 103 -46.65 -15.87 -22.43
N GLU A 104 -47.59 -15.03 -22.90
CA GLU A 104 -47.27 -13.79 -23.62
C GLU A 104 -46.49 -12.79 -22.77
N VAL A 105 -46.61 -12.87 -21.45
CA VAL A 105 -45.87 -12.02 -20.50
C VAL A 105 -44.38 -12.35 -20.55
N TRP A 106 -44.00 -13.61 -20.74
CA TRP A 106 -42.60 -14.03 -20.80
C TRP A 106 -41.92 -13.54 -22.08
N ASP A 107 -42.63 -13.61 -23.22
CA ASP A 107 -42.13 -13.08 -24.50
C ASP A 107 -41.91 -11.55 -24.44
N ILE A 108 -42.82 -10.83 -23.78
CA ILE A 108 -42.68 -9.39 -23.57
C ILE A 108 -41.54 -9.10 -22.60
N LEU A 109 -41.43 -9.85 -21.52
CA LEU A 109 -40.35 -9.69 -20.55
C LEU A 109 -38.99 -9.87 -21.22
N GLU A 110 -38.81 -10.91 -22.04
CA GLU A 110 -37.56 -11.12 -22.77
C GLU A 110 -37.21 -9.93 -23.68
N ARG A 111 -38.19 -9.37 -24.40
CA ARG A 111 -37.98 -8.18 -25.23
C ARG A 111 -37.68 -6.91 -24.43
N VAL A 112 -38.27 -6.75 -23.25
CA VAL A 112 -38.03 -5.60 -22.36
C VAL A 112 -36.64 -5.68 -21.73
N VAL A 113 -36.23 -6.89 -21.37
CA VAL A 113 -34.95 -7.18 -20.71
C VAL A 113 -33.78 -7.13 -21.71
N HIS A 114 -34.04 -7.42 -22.99
CA HIS A 114 -33.06 -7.31 -24.05
C HIS A 114 -32.49 -5.88 -24.17
N GLN A 115 -31.17 -5.75 -24.14
CA GLN A 115 -30.44 -4.47 -24.15
C GLN A 115 -30.76 -3.50 -22.99
N HIS A 116 -31.41 -3.96 -21.92
CA HIS A 116 -31.65 -3.16 -20.73
C HIS A 116 -30.63 -3.53 -19.63
N PRO A 117 -29.57 -2.73 -19.39
CA PRO A 117 -28.57 -3.08 -18.40
C PRO A 117 -29.15 -3.05 -16.98
N VAL A 118 -28.69 -3.97 -16.12
CA VAL A 118 -29.01 -3.99 -14.69
C VAL A 118 -27.74 -3.78 -13.87
N LEU A 119 -27.85 -3.11 -12.73
CA LEU A 119 -26.72 -2.90 -11.82
C LEU A 119 -26.70 -3.99 -10.76
N LEU A 120 -25.60 -4.72 -10.65
CA LEU A 120 -25.34 -5.64 -9.55
C LEU A 120 -24.46 -4.96 -8.51
N ASN A 121 -24.81 -5.12 -7.23
CA ASN A 121 -24.11 -4.54 -6.10
C ASN A 121 -23.86 -5.59 -5.01
N ARG A 122 -22.61 -5.73 -4.58
CA ARG A 122 -22.24 -6.48 -3.37
C ARG A 122 -21.91 -5.53 -2.23
N ALA A 123 -22.66 -5.65 -1.13
CA ALA A 123 -22.44 -4.87 0.08
C ALA A 123 -21.49 -5.60 1.04
N PRO A 124 -20.57 -4.90 1.75
CA PRO A 124 -20.31 -3.47 1.69
C PRO A 124 -19.46 -3.05 0.47
N THR A 125 -19.87 -1.97 -0.22
CA THR A 125 -19.15 -1.43 -1.38
C THR A 125 -17.95 -0.58 -0.93
N LEU A 126 -16.74 -1.17 -0.91
CA LEU A 126 -15.51 -0.48 -0.50
C LEU A 126 -14.83 0.29 -1.65
N HIS A 127 -15.08 -0.13 -2.88
CA HIS A 127 -14.52 0.44 -4.10
C HIS A 127 -15.56 0.36 -5.22
N ARG A 128 -15.36 1.13 -6.30
CA ARG A 128 -16.36 1.26 -7.37
C ARG A 128 -16.73 -0.06 -8.05
N LEU A 129 -15.82 -1.04 -8.15
CA LEU A 129 -16.11 -2.33 -8.81
C LEU A 129 -17.07 -3.21 -7.99
N GLY A 130 -17.37 -2.85 -6.74
CA GLY A 130 -18.45 -3.47 -5.99
C GLY A 130 -19.85 -3.14 -6.53
N ILE A 131 -19.95 -2.25 -7.53
CA ILE A 131 -21.15 -2.01 -8.34
C ILE A 131 -20.76 -2.04 -9.82
N GLN A 132 -21.35 -2.93 -10.60
CA GLN A 132 -21.14 -3.01 -12.05
C GLN A 132 -22.45 -3.24 -12.79
N ALA A 133 -22.50 -2.81 -14.04
CA ALA A 133 -23.63 -3.07 -14.93
C ALA A 133 -23.41 -4.36 -15.72
N PHE A 134 -24.51 -5.07 -15.96
CA PHE A 134 -24.56 -6.30 -16.74
C PHE A 134 -25.82 -6.33 -17.61
N GLU A 135 -25.76 -7.06 -18.71
CA GLU A 135 -26.95 -7.42 -19.47
C GLU A 135 -27.60 -8.67 -18.85
N PRO A 136 -28.88 -8.58 -18.44
CA PRO A 136 -29.60 -9.69 -17.84
C PRO A 136 -29.93 -10.80 -18.85
N LEU A 137 -29.57 -12.03 -18.52
CA LEU A 137 -30.04 -13.25 -19.19
C LEU A 137 -31.07 -13.93 -18.28
N LEU A 138 -32.28 -14.17 -18.81
CA LEU A 138 -33.35 -14.78 -18.03
C LEU A 138 -33.04 -16.25 -17.72
N ILE A 139 -32.99 -16.58 -16.43
CA ILE A 139 -32.72 -17.94 -15.94
C ILE A 139 -33.87 -18.47 -15.08
N GLU A 140 -33.94 -19.80 -14.99
CA GLU A 140 -34.81 -20.48 -14.05
C GLU A 140 -34.26 -20.43 -12.61
N GLY A 141 -35.14 -20.64 -11.64
CA GLY A 141 -34.77 -20.66 -10.22
C GLY A 141 -34.94 -19.31 -9.51
N LYS A 142 -34.19 -19.11 -8.42
CA LYS A 142 -34.30 -17.91 -7.55
C LYS A 142 -32.96 -17.23 -7.28
N ALA A 143 -31.83 -17.84 -7.67
CA ALA A 143 -30.50 -17.32 -7.40
C ALA A 143 -29.98 -16.50 -8.59
N ILE A 144 -29.20 -15.45 -8.31
CA ILE A 144 -28.56 -14.64 -9.35
C ILE A 144 -27.30 -15.39 -9.81
N GLN A 145 -27.10 -15.55 -11.12
CA GLN A 145 -25.85 -16.10 -11.64
C GLN A 145 -24.85 -14.99 -11.94
N LEU A 146 -23.65 -15.13 -11.38
CA LEU A 146 -22.55 -14.18 -11.54
C LEU A 146 -21.43 -14.79 -12.41
N HIS A 147 -20.84 -13.96 -13.26
CA HIS A 147 -19.70 -14.36 -14.09
C HIS A 147 -18.44 -14.60 -13.23
N PRO A 148 -17.68 -15.70 -13.40
CA PRO A 148 -16.54 -16.02 -12.54
C PRO A 148 -15.41 -14.97 -12.52
N LEU A 149 -15.12 -14.33 -13.66
CA LEU A 149 -14.03 -13.33 -13.74
C LEU A 149 -14.32 -12.04 -12.95
N VAL A 150 -15.59 -11.73 -12.66
CA VAL A 150 -15.92 -10.55 -11.85
C VAL A 150 -15.95 -10.85 -10.35
N CYS A 151 -15.87 -12.12 -9.93
CA CYS A 151 -15.86 -12.47 -8.51
C CYS A 151 -14.68 -11.84 -7.77
N GLY A 152 -13.50 -11.75 -8.41
CA GLY A 152 -12.35 -11.05 -7.84
C GLY A 152 -12.61 -9.55 -7.62
N ALA A 153 -13.34 -8.92 -8.54
CA ALA A 153 -13.71 -7.51 -8.45
C ALA A 153 -14.81 -7.23 -7.40
N PHE A 154 -15.77 -8.14 -7.22
CA PHE A 154 -16.76 -8.03 -6.13
C PHE A 154 -16.25 -8.54 -4.79
N ASN A 155 -15.08 -9.19 -4.78
CA ASN A 155 -14.58 -10.02 -3.67
C ASN A 155 -15.65 -11.01 -3.19
N ALA A 156 -16.36 -11.62 -4.14
CA ALA A 156 -17.54 -12.45 -3.92
C ALA A 156 -17.17 -13.93 -3.83
N ASP A 157 -17.76 -14.60 -2.83
CA ASP A 157 -17.65 -16.04 -2.63
C ASP A 157 -19.03 -16.70 -2.83
N PHE A 158 -19.06 -18.02 -3.08
CA PHE A 158 -20.29 -18.77 -3.33
C PHE A 158 -20.72 -19.61 -2.11
N ASP A 159 -20.60 -19.06 -0.91
CA ASP A 159 -20.92 -19.72 0.38
C ASP A 159 -22.28 -19.28 0.97
N GLY A 160 -23.06 -18.49 0.24
CA GLY A 160 -24.34 -17.94 0.67
C GLY A 160 -24.43 -16.41 0.56
N ASP A 161 -23.38 -15.76 0.06
CA ASP A 161 -23.37 -14.35 -0.28
C ASP A 161 -24.57 -13.93 -1.13
N GLN A 162 -24.99 -12.68 -0.93
CA GLN A 162 -26.12 -12.10 -1.62
C GLN A 162 -25.73 -10.82 -2.34
N MET A 163 -26.26 -10.62 -3.54
CA MET A 163 -26.10 -9.38 -4.29
C MET A 163 -27.44 -8.70 -4.53
N ALA A 164 -27.42 -7.37 -4.51
CA ALA A 164 -28.56 -6.55 -4.85
C ALA A 164 -28.55 -6.23 -6.34
N VAL A 165 -29.74 -6.16 -6.94
CA VAL A 165 -29.98 -5.75 -8.32
C VAL A 165 -30.72 -4.42 -8.30
N HIS A 166 -30.33 -3.48 -9.16
CA HIS A 166 -31.04 -2.22 -9.40
C HIS A 166 -31.29 -2.02 -10.89
N VAL A 167 -32.49 -1.58 -11.26
CA VAL A 167 -32.83 -1.30 -12.67
C VAL A 167 -32.71 0.20 -12.96
N PRO A 168 -31.79 0.63 -13.85
CA PRO A 168 -31.74 2.01 -14.33
C PRO A 168 -32.98 2.29 -15.19
N LEU A 169 -33.72 3.35 -14.86
CA LEU A 169 -35.00 3.65 -15.51
C LEU A 169 -34.87 4.68 -16.64
N SER A 170 -34.18 5.80 -16.41
CA SER A 170 -34.03 6.83 -17.44
C SER A 170 -33.08 6.40 -18.55
N GLU A 171 -33.24 6.97 -19.75
CA GLU A 171 -32.38 6.66 -20.89
C GLU A 171 -30.93 7.06 -20.62
N GLU A 172 -30.71 8.21 -19.94
CA GLU A 172 -29.38 8.66 -19.54
C GLU A 172 -28.71 7.69 -18.57
N ALA A 173 -29.46 7.16 -17.59
CA ALA A 173 -28.94 6.18 -16.64
C ALA A 173 -28.60 4.85 -17.31
N GLN A 174 -29.40 4.42 -18.30
CA GLN A 174 -29.11 3.22 -19.08
C GLN A 174 -27.86 3.40 -19.95
N LEU A 175 -27.71 4.57 -20.60
CA LEU A 175 -26.53 4.91 -21.38
C LEU A 175 -25.27 5.01 -20.50
N GLU A 176 -25.37 5.65 -19.34
CA GLU A 176 -24.29 5.74 -18.36
C GLU A 176 -23.87 4.35 -17.85
N ALA A 177 -24.85 3.49 -17.52
CA ALA A 177 -24.58 2.12 -17.09
C ALA A 177 -23.83 1.32 -18.19
N ARG A 178 -24.25 1.45 -19.45
CA ARG A 178 -23.66 0.74 -20.59
C ARG A 178 -22.25 1.26 -20.95
N THR A 179 -22.05 2.57 -20.88
CA THR A 179 -20.79 3.21 -21.31
C THR A 179 -19.73 3.22 -20.21
N LEU A 180 -20.12 3.45 -18.95
CA LEU A 180 -19.17 3.61 -17.85
C LEU A 180 -19.11 2.41 -16.91
N MET A 181 -20.25 1.79 -16.60
CA MET A 181 -20.35 0.80 -15.51
C MET A 181 -20.32 -0.66 -15.97
N LEU A 182 -20.44 -0.92 -17.27
CA LEU A 182 -20.43 -2.27 -17.82
C LEU A 182 -19.15 -3.01 -17.42
N ALA A 183 -19.28 -4.27 -17.02
CA ALA A 183 -18.15 -5.06 -16.53
C ALA A 183 -17.00 -5.16 -17.56
N SER A 184 -17.32 -5.22 -18.86
CA SER A 184 -16.33 -5.24 -19.95
C SER A 184 -15.49 -3.97 -20.06
N ASN A 185 -15.94 -2.85 -19.50
CA ASN A 185 -15.23 -1.57 -19.55
C ASN A 185 -14.34 -1.36 -18.31
N ASN A 186 -14.47 -2.22 -17.30
CA ASN A 186 -13.82 -2.08 -16.00
C ASN A 186 -12.94 -3.30 -15.69
N VAL A 187 -11.90 -3.48 -16.50
CA VAL A 187 -11.02 -4.67 -16.49
C VAL A 187 -9.73 -4.51 -15.69
N LEU A 188 -9.36 -3.27 -15.34
CA LEU A 188 -8.18 -2.97 -14.54
C LEU A 188 -8.54 -2.60 -13.10
N HIS A 189 -7.59 -2.84 -12.20
CA HIS A 189 -7.65 -2.50 -10.80
C HIS A 189 -7.39 -0.99 -10.59
N LEU A 190 -8.19 -0.35 -9.74
CA LEU A 190 -8.11 1.10 -9.53
C LEU A 190 -6.81 1.56 -8.88
N ALA A 191 -6.25 0.76 -7.97
CA ALA A 191 -5.11 1.18 -7.17
C ALA A 191 -3.78 1.06 -7.93
N SER A 192 -3.63 0.02 -8.75
CA SER A 192 -2.36 -0.40 -9.35
C SER A 192 -2.36 -0.39 -10.88
N GLY A 193 -3.54 -0.43 -11.52
CA GLY A 193 -3.66 -0.60 -12.98
C GLY A 193 -3.37 -2.01 -13.49
N GLU A 194 -3.13 -2.96 -12.60
CA GLU A 194 -3.05 -4.38 -12.95
C GLU A 194 -4.44 -4.92 -13.31
N PRO A 195 -4.56 -5.94 -14.19
CA PRO A 195 -5.86 -6.53 -14.50
C PRO A 195 -6.55 -7.11 -13.26
N ILE A 196 -7.85 -6.81 -13.08
CA ILE A 196 -8.66 -7.35 -11.97
C ILE A 196 -9.50 -8.55 -12.40
N ILE A 197 -9.83 -8.65 -13.70
CA ILE A 197 -10.59 -9.75 -14.30
C ILE A 197 -9.73 -11.00 -14.55
N VAL A 198 -8.69 -11.20 -13.74
CA VAL A 198 -7.76 -12.32 -13.87
C VAL A 198 -8.49 -13.60 -13.48
N PRO A 199 -8.47 -14.65 -14.33
CA PRO A 199 -8.98 -15.95 -13.96
C PRO A 199 -8.40 -16.43 -12.63
N SER A 200 -9.22 -17.11 -11.83
CA SER A 200 -8.84 -17.53 -10.49
C SER A 200 -8.98 -19.03 -10.31
N GLN A 201 -8.27 -19.56 -9.30
CA GLN A 201 -8.42 -20.93 -8.79
C GLN A 201 -8.40 -21.99 -9.91
N ASP A 202 -9.51 -22.70 -10.10
CA ASP A 202 -9.64 -23.86 -10.99
C ASP A 202 -9.30 -23.55 -12.44
N VAL A 203 -9.58 -22.33 -12.90
CA VAL A 203 -9.26 -21.91 -14.28
C VAL A 203 -7.76 -21.86 -14.47
N ILE A 204 -7.04 -21.24 -13.52
CA ILE A 204 -5.57 -21.17 -13.54
C ILE A 204 -4.98 -22.57 -13.45
N LEU A 205 -5.52 -23.43 -12.59
CA LEU A 205 -5.04 -24.80 -12.46
C LEU A 205 -5.19 -25.59 -13.78
N GLY A 206 -6.31 -25.42 -14.48
CA GLY A 206 -6.54 -26.04 -15.79
C GLY A 206 -5.57 -25.54 -16.87
N LEU A 207 -5.34 -24.21 -16.92
CA LEU A 207 -4.39 -23.58 -17.86
C LEU A 207 -2.94 -23.99 -17.56
N TYR A 208 -2.56 -24.01 -16.28
CA TYR A 208 -1.26 -24.46 -15.82
C TYR A 208 -1.02 -25.93 -16.18
N TYR A 209 -1.99 -26.81 -15.87
CA TYR A 209 -1.93 -28.22 -16.20
C TYR A 209 -1.72 -28.42 -17.71
N MET A 210 -2.57 -27.84 -18.55
CA MET A 210 -2.45 -28.04 -20.00
C MET A 210 -1.11 -27.54 -20.57
N THR A 211 -0.55 -26.47 -20.03
CA THR A 211 0.68 -25.85 -20.58
C THR A 211 1.98 -26.40 -19.99
N ARG A 212 1.89 -27.33 -19.05
CA ARG A 212 3.04 -28.01 -18.47
C ARG A 212 3.57 -29.11 -19.38
N ASP A 213 4.88 -29.28 -19.43
CA ASP A 213 5.56 -30.32 -20.20
C ASP A 213 5.91 -31.54 -19.35
N LYS A 214 6.03 -32.70 -20.00
CA LYS A 214 6.47 -33.96 -19.41
C LYS A 214 7.27 -34.75 -20.43
N ILE A 215 8.33 -35.41 -19.98
CA ILE A 215 9.18 -36.25 -20.83
C ILE A 215 8.54 -37.62 -21.04
N ASN A 216 8.90 -38.31 -22.13
CA ASN A 216 8.46 -39.65 -22.50
C ASN A 216 6.95 -39.75 -22.67
N GLN A 217 6.40 -38.76 -23.37
CA GLN A 217 4.97 -38.68 -23.64
C GLN A 217 4.65 -39.14 -25.05
N LYS A 218 3.44 -39.66 -25.23
CA LYS A 218 2.97 -40.06 -26.56
C LYS A 218 2.89 -38.83 -27.47
N GLY A 219 3.54 -38.91 -28.63
CA GLY A 219 3.61 -37.82 -29.61
C GLY A 219 4.80 -36.87 -29.43
N GLU A 220 5.74 -37.19 -28.55
CA GLU A 220 6.99 -36.43 -28.41
C GLU A 220 7.80 -36.38 -29.72
N GLY A 221 8.32 -35.20 -30.05
CA GLY A 221 9.10 -34.95 -31.28
C GLY A 221 8.26 -34.79 -32.55
N MET A 222 6.94 -34.91 -32.50
CA MET A 222 6.07 -34.65 -33.66
C MET A 222 6.11 -33.18 -34.07
N VAL A 223 5.89 -32.94 -35.36
CA VAL A 223 5.90 -31.60 -35.97
C VAL A 223 4.51 -31.28 -36.52
N PHE A 224 3.94 -30.16 -36.12
CA PHE A 224 2.59 -29.73 -36.51
C PHE A 224 2.61 -28.45 -37.32
N VAL A 225 1.72 -28.40 -38.31
CA VAL A 225 1.58 -27.31 -39.28
C VAL A 225 0.84 -26.11 -38.68
N ASN A 226 -0.13 -26.37 -37.80
CA ASN A 226 -0.96 -25.37 -37.13
C ASN A 226 -1.55 -25.91 -35.80
N PRO A 227 -2.11 -25.04 -34.93
CA PRO A 227 -2.76 -25.44 -33.67
C PRO A 227 -3.93 -26.42 -33.84
N ALA A 228 -4.66 -26.35 -34.95
CA ALA A 228 -5.81 -27.22 -35.20
C ALA A 228 -5.40 -28.68 -35.43
N GLU A 229 -4.26 -28.90 -36.10
CA GLU A 229 -3.68 -30.24 -36.27
C GLU A 229 -3.22 -30.82 -34.93
N ALA A 230 -2.61 -30.00 -34.07
CA ALA A 230 -2.25 -30.41 -32.71
C ALA A 230 -3.49 -30.78 -31.87
N LEU A 231 -4.59 -30.03 -32.01
CA LEU A 231 -5.87 -30.35 -31.37
C LEU A 231 -6.43 -31.69 -31.87
N ASN A 232 -6.44 -31.93 -33.18
CA ASN A 232 -6.89 -33.19 -33.77
C ASN A 232 -6.04 -34.38 -33.30
N ALA A 233 -4.72 -34.20 -33.18
CA ALA A 233 -3.81 -35.23 -32.67
C ALA A 233 -4.10 -35.55 -31.19
N TYR A 234 -4.45 -34.55 -30.39
CA TYR A 234 -4.87 -34.75 -29.00
C TYR A 234 -6.22 -35.46 -28.91
N GLU A 235 -7.23 -35.03 -29.66
CA GLU A 235 -8.58 -35.60 -29.61
C GLU A 235 -8.67 -37.03 -30.15
N SER A 236 -7.83 -37.37 -31.14
CA SER A 236 -7.66 -38.75 -31.63
C SER A 236 -6.84 -39.64 -30.68
N GLY A 237 -6.26 -39.07 -29.62
CA GLY A 237 -5.37 -39.77 -28.69
C GLY A 237 -4.02 -40.15 -29.30
N ALA A 238 -3.65 -39.57 -30.45
CA ALA A 238 -2.34 -39.76 -31.08
C ALA A 238 -1.21 -39.12 -30.26
N ALA A 239 -1.51 -38.07 -29.49
CA ALA A 239 -0.56 -37.39 -28.63
C ALA A 239 -1.18 -36.84 -27.33
N THR A 240 -0.38 -36.61 -26.29
CA THR A 240 -0.83 -36.08 -24.99
C THR A 240 -0.54 -34.59 -24.83
N LEU A 241 -1.26 -33.89 -23.94
CA LEU A 241 -1.14 -32.44 -23.74
C LEU A 241 0.30 -32.00 -23.42
N HIS A 242 1.00 -32.80 -22.61
CA HIS A 242 2.31 -32.45 -22.07
C HIS A 242 3.47 -32.86 -22.98
N ALA A 243 3.20 -33.50 -24.12
CA ALA A 243 4.23 -33.94 -25.06
C ALA A 243 4.95 -32.74 -25.69
N LYS A 244 6.28 -32.81 -25.75
CA LYS A 244 7.14 -31.81 -26.41
C LYS A 244 7.07 -32.00 -27.92
N VAL A 245 6.68 -30.95 -28.64
CA VAL A 245 6.39 -30.97 -30.08
C VAL A 245 6.91 -29.70 -30.74
N LYS A 246 7.10 -29.76 -32.06
CA LYS A 246 7.47 -28.59 -32.86
C LYS A 246 6.23 -28.04 -33.54
N LEU A 247 5.92 -26.77 -33.31
CA LEU A 247 4.78 -26.11 -33.94
C LEU A 247 5.25 -25.02 -34.89
N ARG A 248 4.68 -24.97 -36.09
CA ARG A 248 4.84 -23.83 -36.99
C ARG A 248 3.87 -22.71 -36.60
N ILE A 249 4.42 -21.54 -36.28
CA ILE A 249 3.68 -20.38 -35.78
C ILE A 249 3.77 -19.25 -36.79
N GLN A 250 2.66 -18.55 -36.98
CA GLN A 250 2.56 -17.34 -37.79
C GLN A 250 2.61 -16.13 -36.88
N GLU A 251 3.56 -15.24 -37.11
CA GLU A 251 3.64 -13.95 -36.44
C GLU A 251 2.89 -12.87 -37.21
N TYR A 252 2.47 -11.84 -36.48
CA TYR A 252 1.69 -10.73 -37.00
C TYR A 252 2.33 -9.42 -36.59
N GLU A 253 2.39 -8.48 -37.53
CA GLU A 253 2.84 -7.11 -37.28
C GLU A 253 1.72 -6.13 -37.62
N LYS A 254 1.64 -5.03 -36.89
CA LYS A 254 0.59 -4.02 -37.06
C LYS A 254 1.03 -3.04 -38.16
N VAL A 255 0.40 -3.13 -39.33
CA VAL A 255 0.62 -2.22 -40.47
C VAL A 255 -0.71 -1.53 -40.79
N ASP A 256 -0.74 -0.20 -40.83
CA ASP A 256 -1.96 0.61 -41.05
C ASP A 256 -3.12 0.27 -40.09
N GLY A 257 -2.80 -0.04 -38.82
CA GLY A 257 -3.80 -0.39 -37.81
C GLY A 257 -4.42 -1.78 -37.96
N LYS A 258 -3.98 -2.59 -38.94
CA LYS A 258 -4.40 -3.99 -39.10
C LYS A 258 -3.21 -4.93 -38.92
N TYR A 259 -3.45 -6.06 -38.26
CA TYR A 259 -2.43 -7.09 -38.10
C TYR A 259 -2.28 -7.88 -39.40
N GLN A 260 -1.11 -7.78 -40.02
CA GLN A 260 -0.75 -8.53 -41.22
C GLN A 260 0.21 -9.67 -40.87
N PRO A 261 0.04 -10.86 -41.49
CA PRO A 261 0.95 -11.98 -41.25
C PRO A 261 2.32 -11.70 -41.86
N THR A 262 3.38 -11.80 -41.05
CA THR A 262 4.76 -11.55 -41.46
C THR A 262 5.53 -12.87 -41.61
N THR A 263 6.19 -13.31 -40.54
CA THR A 263 7.15 -14.43 -40.52
C THR A 263 6.53 -15.71 -39.99
N LYS A 264 7.00 -16.85 -40.52
CA LYS A 264 6.70 -18.17 -39.97
C LYS A 264 7.95 -18.71 -39.31
N ARG A 265 7.85 -19.10 -38.04
CA ARG A 265 8.92 -19.81 -37.33
C ARG A 265 8.43 -21.13 -36.76
N ILE A 266 9.34 -22.09 -36.65
CA ILE A 266 9.09 -23.36 -35.95
C ILE A 266 9.61 -23.18 -34.54
N VAL A 267 8.76 -23.47 -33.55
CA VAL A 267 9.07 -23.28 -32.13
C VAL A 267 8.89 -24.61 -31.40
N ASP A 268 9.82 -24.93 -30.49
CA ASP A 268 9.69 -26.04 -29.57
C ASP A 268 8.68 -25.67 -28.46
N THR A 269 7.63 -26.47 -28.33
CA THR A 269 6.53 -26.19 -27.41
C THR A 269 5.83 -27.49 -26.97
N THR A 270 4.66 -27.40 -26.33
CA THR A 270 3.81 -28.55 -25.99
C THR A 270 2.50 -28.53 -26.77
N ILE A 271 1.82 -29.67 -26.85
CA ILE A 271 0.49 -29.74 -27.47
C ILE A 271 -0.51 -28.85 -26.76
N GLY A 272 -0.46 -28.79 -25.42
CA GLY A 272 -1.35 -27.90 -24.68
C GLY A 272 -1.07 -26.42 -24.95
N ARG A 273 0.20 -25.99 -25.03
CA ARG A 273 0.56 -24.62 -25.44
C ARG A 273 0.16 -24.33 -26.89
N ALA A 274 0.29 -25.30 -27.78
CA ALA A 274 -0.18 -25.21 -29.16
C ALA A 274 -1.69 -24.99 -29.21
N ILE A 275 -2.48 -25.78 -28.47
CA ILE A 275 -3.94 -25.58 -28.36
C ILE A 275 -4.25 -24.20 -27.77
N PHE A 276 -3.52 -23.78 -26.73
CA PHE A 276 -3.69 -22.47 -26.12
C PHE A 276 -3.45 -21.33 -27.12
N SER A 277 -2.49 -21.47 -28.03
CA SER A 277 -2.22 -20.43 -29.02
C SER A 277 -3.39 -20.13 -29.97
N SER A 278 -4.38 -21.03 -30.08
CA SER A 278 -5.57 -20.80 -30.89
C SER A 278 -6.46 -19.66 -30.38
N ILE A 279 -6.36 -19.31 -29.10
CA ILE A 279 -7.13 -18.21 -28.49
C ILE A 279 -6.36 -16.88 -28.44
N LEU A 280 -5.06 -16.87 -28.78
CA LEU A 280 -4.26 -15.65 -28.76
C LEU A 280 -4.77 -14.65 -29.82
N PRO A 281 -5.01 -13.37 -29.46
CA PRO A 281 -5.29 -12.33 -30.44
C PRO A 281 -4.09 -12.07 -31.34
N ALA A 282 -4.36 -11.62 -32.57
CA ALA A 282 -3.32 -11.29 -33.54
C ALA A 282 -2.43 -10.16 -33.01
N GLY A 283 -1.11 -10.37 -32.98
CA GLY A 283 -0.13 -9.37 -32.55
C GLY A 283 0.50 -9.64 -31.17
N LEU A 284 0.02 -10.60 -30.39
CA LEU A 284 0.76 -11.09 -29.21
C LEU A 284 1.82 -12.12 -29.64
N SER A 285 3.03 -11.99 -29.11
CA SER A 285 4.08 -12.99 -29.34
C SER A 285 3.73 -14.31 -28.66
N PHE A 286 4.03 -15.42 -29.34
CA PHE A 286 3.92 -16.76 -28.78
C PHE A 286 4.89 -16.99 -27.62
N ASP A 287 6.00 -16.25 -27.56
CA ASP A 287 7.00 -16.42 -26.50
C ASP A 287 6.41 -16.13 -25.11
N LEU A 288 5.38 -15.28 -25.04
CA LEU A 288 4.66 -14.96 -23.79
C LEU A 288 3.88 -16.15 -23.21
N ILE A 289 3.61 -17.17 -24.02
CA ILE A 289 2.87 -18.38 -23.59
C ILE A 289 3.75 -19.64 -23.63
N ASN A 290 5.03 -19.53 -24.03
CA ASN A 290 5.91 -20.69 -24.15
C ASN A 290 6.56 -21.10 -22.82
N GLU A 291 5.79 -20.98 -21.74
CA GLU A 291 6.13 -21.40 -20.38
C GLU A 291 4.90 -22.02 -19.70
N ALA A 292 5.04 -22.53 -18.48
CA ALA A 292 3.89 -22.99 -17.71
C ALA A 292 3.04 -21.78 -17.27
N ILE A 293 1.78 -21.73 -17.72
CA ILE A 293 0.90 -20.59 -17.50
C ILE A 293 0.41 -20.56 -16.04
N SER A 294 1.16 -19.88 -15.18
CA SER A 294 0.77 -19.59 -13.80
C SER A 294 -0.14 -18.36 -13.71
N LYS A 295 -0.73 -18.11 -12.53
CA LYS A 295 -1.53 -16.90 -12.27
C LYS A 295 -0.81 -15.59 -12.63
N LYS A 296 0.50 -15.52 -12.37
CA LYS A 296 1.31 -14.33 -12.68
C LYS A 296 1.43 -14.13 -14.19
N VAL A 297 1.68 -15.22 -14.93
CA VAL A 297 1.77 -15.21 -16.39
C VAL A 297 0.42 -14.80 -17.00
N VAL A 298 -0.70 -15.33 -16.51
CA VAL A 298 -2.04 -14.92 -16.98
C VAL A 298 -2.30 -13.43 -16.74
N SER A 299 -1.97 -12.91 -15.56
CA SER A 299 -2.11 -11.49 -15.27
C SER A 299 -1.29 -10.64 -16.25
N ASN A 300 -0.03 -11.03 -16.50
CA ASN A 300 0.83 -10.34 -17.46
C ASN A 300 0.29 -10.43 -18.89
N LEU A 301 -0.21 -11.59 -19.33
CA LEU A 301 -0.81 -11.78 -20.65
C LEU A 301 -2.01 -10.86 -20.88
N ILE A 302 -2.92 -10.76 -19.91
CA ILE A 302 -4.07 -9.84 -19.99
C ILE A 302 -3.59 -8.39 -20.01
N HIS A 303 -2.57 -8.06 -19.22
CA HIS A 303 -2.03 -6.70 -19.17
C HIS A 303 -1.37 -6.29 -20.50
N VAL A 304 -0.51 -7.14 -21.08
CA VAL A 304 0.12 -6.89 -22.39
C VAL A 304 -0.95 -6.83 -23.48
N CYS A 305 -1.95 -7.71 -23.44
CA CYS A 305 -3.08 -7.66 -24.36
C CYS A 305 -3.82 -6.32 -24.27
N TYR A 306 -4.12 -5.84 -23.06
CA TYR A 306 -4.81 -4.57 -22.85
C TYR A 306 -4.03 -3.35 -23.40
N GLN A 307 -2.70 -3.38 -23.32
CA GLN A 307 -1.86 -2.26 -23.78
C GLN A 307 -1.65 -2.26 -25.30
N THR A 308 -1.55 -3.45 -25.90
CA THR A 308 -1.20 -3.59 -27.33
C THR A 308 -2.42 -3.73 -28.24
N GLN A 309 -3.52 -4.28 -27.72
CA GLN A 309 -4.74 -4.60 -28.44
C GLN A 309 -5.90 -3.68 -28.01
N GLU A 310 -7.02 -3.77 -28.72
CA GLU A 310 -8.24 -3.08 -28.31
C GLU A 310 -8.89 -3.78 -27.11
N LEU A 311 -9.61 -3.00 -26.28
CA LEU A 311 -10.34 -3.50 -25.11
C LEU A 311 -11.23 -4.72 -25.43
N LYS A 312 -11.88 -4.70 -26.59
CA LYS A 312 -12.76 -5.78 -27.04
C LYS A 312 -12.02 -7.11 -27.15
N ASP A 313 -10.82 -7.10 -27.74
CA ASP A 313 -10.02 -8.31 -27.94
C ASP A 313 -9.49 -8.83 -26.61
N THR A 314 -9.12 -7.94 -25.68
CA THR A 314 -8.74 -8.31 -24.31
C THR A 314 -9.88 -9.02 -23.57
N VAL A 315 -11.11 -8.50 -23.68
CA VAL A 315 -12.29 -9.10 -23.03
C VAL A 315 -12.61 -10.46 -23.62
N ILE A 316 -12.59 -10.60 -24.96
CA ILE A 316 -12.80 -11.88 -25.62
C ILE A 316 -11.72 -12.88 -25.20
N PHE A 317 -10.45 -12.45 -25.16
CA PHE A 317 -9.34 -13.28 -24.75
C PHE A 317 -9.52 -13.80 -23.31
N ALA A 318 -9.91 -12.93 -22.37
CA ALA A 318 -10.17 -13.32 -20.99
C ALA A 318 -11.32 -14.34 -20.86
N ASP A 319 -12.43 -14.14 -21.58
CA ASP A 319 -13.55 -15.10 -21.61
C ASP A 319 -13.13 -16.46 -22.19
N GLN A 320 -12.37 -16.47 -23.29
CA GLN A 320 -11.88 -17.72 -23.90
C GLN A 320 -10.90 -18.47 -22.97
N MET A 321 -10.01 -17.74 -22.27
CA MET A 321 -9.15 -18.32 -21.25
C MET A 321 -9.95 -18.98 -20.13
N MET A 322 -11.05 -18.34 -19.70
CA MET A 322 -11.96 -18.90 -18.70
C MET A 322 -12.58 -20.22 -19.16
N TYR A 323 -13.20 -20.24 -20.35
CA TYR A 323 -13.85 -21.44 -20.88
C TYR A 323 -12.86 -22.59 -21.07
N MET A 324 -11.66 -22.29 -21.60
CA MET A 324 -10.63 -23.29 -21.83
C MET A 324 -10.06 -23.82 -20.51
N GLY A 325 -9.78 -22.93 -19.54
CA GLY A 325 -9.29 -23.34 -18.23
C GLY A 325 -10.27 -24.24 -17.49
N PHE A 326 -11.58 -23.96 -17.50
CA PHE A 326 -12.57 -24.87 -16.92
C PHE A 326 -12.61 -26.23 -17.63
N LYS A 327 -12.62 -26.25 -18.98
CA LYS A 327 -12.64 -27.49 -19.77
C LYS A 327 -11.45 -28.39 -19.44
N TYR A 328 -10.23 -27.83 -19.39
CA TYR A 328 -9.02 -28.60 -19.11
C TYR A 328 -8.81 -28.88 -17.62
N SER A 329 -9.36 -28.04 -16.74
CA SER A 329 -9.40 -28.32 -15.30
C SER A 329 -10.22 -29.58 -15.01
N THR A 330 -11.42 -29.73 -15.61
CA THR A 330 -12.22 -30.96 -15.48
C THR A 330 -11.50 -32.18 -16.07
N LYS A 331 -10.84 -32.03 -17.22
CA LYS A 331 -10.08 -33.13 -17.85
C LYS A 331 -8.82 -33.54 -17.08
N SER A 332 -8.24 -32.64 -16.30
CA SER A 332 -7.01 -32.92 -15.55
C SER A 332 -7.22 -33.97 -14.46
N GLY A 333 -8.43 -34.09 -13.93
CA GLY A 333 -8.75 -35.04 -12.85
C GLY A 333 -7.94 -34.79 -11.57
N ILE A 334 -7.40 -33.58 -11.38
CA ILE A 334 -6.61 -33.24 -10.20
C ILE A 334 -7.48 -33.41 -8.96
N SER A 335 -6.95 -34.15 -7.99
CA SER A 335 -7.60 -34.48 -6.72
C SER A 335 -6.67 -34.14 -5.56
N PHE A 336 -7.19 -34.14 -4.34
CA PHE A 336 -6.44 -33.87 -3.14
C PHE A 336 -6.61 -35.05 -2.19
N CYS A 337 -5.54 -35.83 -1.98
CA CYS A 337 -5.54 -36.99 -1.10
C CYS A 337 -4.41 -36.92 -0.07
N THR A 338 -4.51 -37.77 0.96
CA THR A 338 -3.53 -37.81 2.06
C THR A 338 -2.13 -38.20 1.60
N ASN A 339 -2.01 -38.96 0.51
CA ASN A 339 -0.72 -39.38 -0.04
C ASN A 339 -0.02 -38.26 -0.81
N ASP A 340 -0.75 -37.25 -1.28
CA ASP A 340 -0.15 -36.10 -1.98
C ASP A 340 0.63 -35.20 -1.00
N MET A 341 0.40 -35.32 0.31
CA MET A 341 1.08 -34.52 1.34
C MET A 341 2.38 -35.20 1.80
N THR A 342 3.40 -35.29 0.95
CA THR A 342 4.67 -35.96 1.27
C THR A 342 5.43 -35.28 2.41
N ILE A 343 5.73 -36.04 3.46
CA ILE A 343 6.49 -35.55 4.62
C ILE A 343 7.95 -35.86 4.33
N PRO A 344 8.87 -34.88 4.45
CA PRO A 344 10.25 -35.12 4.11
C PRO A 344 10.95 -36.04 5.11
N ASP A 345 11.68 -37.04 4.61
CA ASP A 345 12.37 -38.03 5.43
C ASP A 345 13.43 -37.38 6.34
N THR A 346 14.04 -36.28 5.89
CA THR A 346 15.04 -35.51 6.64
C THR A 346 14.45 -34.75 7.84
N LYS A 347 13.11 -34.65 7.96
CA LYS A 347 12.43 -33.86 9.01
C LYS A 347 12.85 -34.29 10.42
N ALA A 348 12.87 -35.59 10.70
CA ALA A 348 13.17 -36.10 12.03
C ALA A 348 14.57 -35.67 12.49
N GLY A 349 15.57 -35.82 11.62
CA GLY A 349 16.94 -35.38 11.90
C GLY A 349 17.06 -33.87 12.13
N MET A 350 16.34 -33.04 11.37
CA MET A 350 16.33 -31.58 11.58
C MET A 350 15.72 -31.18 12.92
N ILE A 351 14.68 -31.89 13.37
CA ILE A 351 14.05 -31.64 14.67
C ILE A 351 15.00 -32.06 15.80
N GLU A 352 15.65 -33.22 15.69
CA GLU A 352 16.62 -33.69 16.67
C GLU A 352 17.82 -32.74 16.79
N GLU A 353 18.34 -32.22 15.68
CA GLU A 353 19.39 -31.19 15.66
C GLU A 353 18.95 -29.93 16.41
N ALA A 354 17.73 -29.45 16.14
CA ALA A 354 17.18 -28.27 16.81
C ALA A 354 16.96 -28.50 18.31
N GLU A 355 16.46 -29.67 18.71
CA GLU A 355 16.29 -30.04 20.12
C GLU A 355 17.63 -30.13 20.85
N ALA A 356 18.68 -30.62 20.19
CA ALA A 356 20.04 -30.63 20.73
C ALA A 356 20.55 -29.20 20.96
N GLN A 357 20.40 -28.31 19.97
CA GLN A 357 20.78 -26.90 20.09
C GLN A 357 20.00 -26.20 21.22
N VAL A 358 18.70 -26.47 21.36
CA VAL A 358 17.89 -25.94 22.45
C VAL A 358 18.37 -26.46 23.81
N LYS A 359 18.70 -27.76 23.93
CA LYS A 359 19.29 -28.32 25.15
C LYS A 359 20.62 -27.65 25.50
N ASP A 360 21.45 -27.35 24.52
CA ASP A 360 22.71 -26.63 24.75
C ASP A 360 22.47 -25.19 25.23
N VAL A 361 21.48 -24.48 24.68
CA VAL A 361 21.08 -23.15 25.17
C VAL A 361 20.51 -23.22 26.58
N LEU A 362 19.70 -24.24 26.89
CA LEU A 362 19.19 -24.48 28.25
C LEU A 362 20.30 -24.83 29.23
N LYS A 363 21.33 -25.55 28.77
CA LYS A 363 22.54 -25.85 29.55
C LYS A 363 23.38 -24.60 29.78
N GLN A 364 23.55 -23.75 28.76
CA GLN A 364 24.19 -22.44 28.91
C GLN A 364 23.44 -21.57 29.92
N TYR A 365 22.11 -21.62 29.92
CA TYR A 365 21.28 -20.90 30.89
C TYR A 365 21.44 -21.46 32.31
N SER A 366 21.45 -22.79 32.48
CA SER A 366 21.69 -23.40 33.80
C SER A 366 23.12 -23.19 34.31
N GLN A 367 24.07 -23.03 33.39
CA GLN A 367 25.45 -22.59 33.61
C GLN A 367 25.60 -21.06 33.61
N GLY A 368 24.50 -20.29 33.64
CA GLY A 368 24.47 -18.82 33.71
C GLY A 368 25.21 -18.03 32.63
N VAL A 369 25.61 -18.67 31.52
CA VAL A 369 26.30 -18.03 30.37
C VAL A 369 25.35 -17.11 29.59
N VAL A 370 24.05 -17.34 29.68
CA VAL A 370 23.00 -16.53 29.02
C VAL A 370 21.92 -16.15 30.01
N THR A 371 21.32 -14.98 29.83
CA THR A 371 20.15 -14.54 30.60
C THR A 371 18.86 -15.23 30.13
N ASP A 372 17.78 -15.19 30.92
CA ASP A 372 16.50 -15.81 30.53
C ASP A 372 15.90 -15.17 29.26
N GLY A 373 16.05 -13.85 29.10
CA GLY A 373 15.61 -13.15 27.89
C GLY A 373 16.39 -13.59 26.64
N GLU A 374 17.71 -13.71 26.75
CA GLU A 374 18.56 -14.22 25.66
C GLU A 374 18.29 -15.69 25.35
N ARG A 375 18.08 -16.52 26.38
CA ARG A 375 17.65 -17.92 26.24
C ARG A 375 16.38 -18.00 25.43
N TYR A 376 15.33 -17.27 25.83
CA TYR A 376 14.04 -17.24 25.15
C TYR A 376 14.17 -16.84 23.67
N ASN A 377 14.92 -15.77 23.37
CA ASN A 377 15.15 -15.31 22.00
C ASN A 377 15.94 -16.33 21.16
N LYS A 378 17.00 -16.91 21.72
CA LYS A 378 17.80 -17.95 21.04
C LYS A 378 16.95 -19.18 20.72
N VAL A 379 16.12 -19.63 21.65
CA VAL A 379 15.22 -20.77 21.44
C VAL A 379 14.22 -20.49 20.31
N ILE A 380 13.62 -19.30 20.29
CA ILE A 380 12.70 -18.90 19.21
C ILE A 380 13.41 -18.86 17.86
N ASP A 381 14.61 -18.30 17.79
CA ASP A 381 15.38 -18.21 16.54
C ASP A 381 15.77 -19.60 16.00
N ILE A 382 16.20 -20.52 16.87
CA ILE A 382 16.48 -21.91 16.50
C ILE A 382 15.24 -22.57 15.88
N TRP A 383 14.08 -22.45 16.53
CA TRP A 383 12.85 -23.04 16.02
C TRP A 383 12.33 -22.38 14.74
N SER A 384 12.50 -21.06 14.61
CA SER A 384 12.13 -20.32 13.38
C SER A 384 12.96 -20.80 12.19
N ARG A 385 14.29 -20.86 12.35
CA ARG A 385 15.21 -21.37 11.31
C ARG A 385 14.93 -22.82 10.96
N THR A 386 14.66 -23.65 11.96
CA THR A 386 14.32 -25.07 11.75
C THR A 386 13.03 -25.21 10.95
N SER A 387 12.01 -24.40 11.28
CA SER A 387 10.75 -24.40 10.54
C SER A 387 10.94 -24.01 9.07
N GLU A 388 11.83 -23.07 8.76
CA GLU A 388 12.18 -22.71 7.38
C GLU A 388 12.97 -23.80 6.66
N LYS A 389 13.96 -24.41 7.33
CA LYS A 389 14.71 -25.57 6.78
C LYS A 389 13.77 -26.72 6.41
N VAL A 390 12.86 -27.09 7.32
CA VAL A 390 11.85 -28.14 7.09
C VAL A 390 10.91 -27.77 5.93
N ALA A 391 10.51 -26.49 5.84
CA ALA A 391 9.67 -26.02 4.74
C ALA A 391 10.37 -26.15 3.39
N LYS A 392 11.66 -25.79 3.33
CA LYS A 392 12.46 -25.89 2.12
C LYS A 392 12.67 -27.35 1.71
N ALA A 393 13.05 -28.21 2.65
CA ALA A 393 13.20 -29.64 2.39
C ALA A 393 11.91 -30.28 1.87
N MET A 394 10.77 -29.96 2.48
CA MET A 394 9.46 -30.41 2.02
C MET A 394 9.15 -29.92 0.59
N MET A 395 9.44 -28.65 0.29
CA MET A 395 9.22 -28.09 -1.05
C MET A 395 10.10 -28.74 -2.12
N ASP A 396 11.36 -29.00 -1.79
CA ASP A 396 12.30 -29.65 -2.70
C ASP A 396 11.89 -31.12 -2.97
N GLU A 397 11.33 -31.81 -1.97
CA GLU A 397 10.90 -33.21 -2.10
C GLU A 397 9.55 -33.35 -2.80
N ILE A 398 8.55 -32.50 -2.49
CA ILE A 398 7.25 -32.52 -3.17
C ILE A 398 7.33 -31.90 -4.58
N GLY A 399 8.29 -31.00 -4.80
CA GLY A 399 8.38 -30.19 -6.01
C GLY A 399 9.10 -30.90 -7.16
N PHE A 400 9.95 -31.89 -6.88
CA PHE A 400 10.74 -32.58 -7.90
C PHE A 400 10.59 -34.10 -7.82
N GLU A 401 10.41 -34.74 -8.97
CA GLU A 401 10.37 -36.18 -9.13
C GLU A 401 11.45 -36.63 -10.13
N ASP A 402 12.02 -37.81 -9.87
CA ASP A 402 12.99 -38.46 -10.74
C ASP A 402 12.27 -39.15 -11.91
N PHE A 403 12.50 -38.68 -13.14
CA PHE A 403 12.01 -39.31 -14.36
C PHE A 403 13.14 -40.00 -15.11
N ILE A 404 12.87 -41.18 -15.67
CA ILE A 404 13.80 -41.87 -16.57
C ILE A 404 13.55 -41.35 -17.98
N ASN A 405 14.56 -40.74 -18.60
CA ASN A 405 14.49 -40.25 -19.98
C ASN A 405 14.61 -41.37 -21.01
N ALA A 406 14.31 -41.07 -22.28
CA ALA A 406 14.44 -42.01 -23.40
C ALA A 406 15.84 -42.66 -23.52
N ASP A 407 16.89 -41.95 -23.07
CA ASP A 407 18.28 -42.42 -23.04
C ASP A 407 18.64 -43.26 -21.80
N GLY A 408 17.66 -43.58 -20.94
CA GLY A 408 17.85 -44.36 -19.71
C GLY A 408 18.52 -43.60 -18.56
N LYS A 409 18.69 -42.28 -18.66
CA LYS A 409 19.22 -41.42 -17.60
C LYS A 409 18.11 -40.86 -16.72
N THR A 410 18.35 -40.77 -15.42
CA THR A 410 17.43 -40.14 -14.47
C THR A 410 17.60 -38.62 -14.50
N GLU A 411 16.54 -37.90 -14.79
CA GLU A 411 16.46 -36.44 -14.69
C GLU A 411 15.42 -36.02 -13.64
N LYS A 412 15.78 -35.04 -12.80
CA LYS A 412 14.85 -34.41 -11.87
C LYS A 412 14.01 -33.38 -12.58
N LEU A 413 12.71 -33.60 -12.66
CA LEU A 413 11.77 -32.65 -13.22
C LEU A 413 10.74 -32.26 -12.17
N ALA A 414 10.03 -31.17 -12.42
CA ALA A 414 8.99 -30.70 -11.54
C ALA A 414 7.85 -31.74 -11.42
N SER A 415 7.46 -32.08 -10.19
CA SER A 415 6.49 -33.13 -9.85
C SER A 415 5.07 -32.79 -10.31
N PHE A 416 4.32 -33.79 -10.74
CA PHE A 416 2.89 -33.68 -11.05
C PHE A 416 1.98 -33.89 -9.82
N ASN A 417 2.53 -33.82 -8.61
CA ASN A 417 1.76 -33.84 -7.38
C ASN A 417 0.73 -32.70 -7.35
N SER A 418 -0.52 -33.06 -7.04
CA SER A 418 -1.66 -32.13 -7.03
C SER A 418 -1.48 -30.94 -6.09
N VAL A 419 -0.96 -31.17 -4.88
CA VAL A 419 -0.77 -30.13 -3.86
C VAL A 419 0.29 -29.13 -4.31
N TYR A 420 1.40 -29.65 -4.85
CA TYR A 420 2.45 -28.81 -5.43
C TYR A 420 1.91 -28.01 -6.63
N MET A 421 1.18 -28.64 -7.54
CA MET A 421 0.57 -27.97 -8.69
C MET A 421 -0.38 -26.83 -8.29
N MET A 422 -1.21 -27.01 -7.26
CA MET A 422 -2.10 -25.96 -6.77
C MET A 422 -1.33 -24.73 -6.27
N ALA A 423 -0.21 -24.95 -5.58
CA ALA A 423 0.61 -23.87 -5.04
C ALA A 423 1.53 -23.21 -6.09
N ASP A 424 2.22 -24.00 -6.92
CA ASP A 424 3.15 -23.50 -7.96
C ASP A 424 2.40 -22.72 -9.05
N SER A 425 1.22 -23.20 -9.46
CA SER A 425 0.35 -22.46 -10.39
C SER A 425 -0.15 -21.13 -9.82
N GLY A 426 -0.14 -20.96 -8.50
CA GLY A 426 -0.76 -19.84 -7.81
C GLY A 426 -2.29 -19.88 -7.82
N ALA A 427 -2.90 -21.02 -8.16
CA ALA A 427 -4.34 -21.21 -8.15
C ALA A 427 -4.90 -21.11 -6.73
N ARG A 428 -4.33 -21.90 -5.80
CA ARG A 428 -4.65 -21.87 -4.38
C ARG A 428 -3.55 -22.58 -3.58
N GLY A 429 -3.17 -22.02 -2.44
CA GLY A 429 -2.10 -22.57 -1.63
C GLY A 429 -0.90 -21.62 -1.58
N SER A 430 -0.20 -21.62 -0.45
CA SER A 430 1.09 -20.95 -0.30
C SER A 430 2.11 -21.92 0.30
N PRO A 431 3.42 -21.66 0.13
CA PRO A 431 4.46 -22.46 0.79
C PRO A 431 4.26 -22.57 2.30
N ALA A 432 3.76 -21.50 2.95
CA ALA A 432 3.44 -21.51 4.36
C ALA A 432 2.28 -22.45 4.72
N GLN A 433 1.27 -22.59 3.85
CA GLN A 433 0.16 -23.54 4.05
C GLN A 433 0.61 -24.98 3.80
N MET A 434 1.40 -25.23 2.75
CA MET A 434 1.99 -26.54 2.48
C MET A 434 2.87 -27.01 3.64
N ARG A 435 3.68 -26.09 4.20
CA ARG A 435 4.50 -26.35 5.40
C ARG A 435 3.66 -26.88 6.56
N GLN A 436 2.46 -26.35 6.78
CA GLN A 436 1.58 -26.82 7.86
C GLN A 436 0.94 -28.18 7.55
N LEU A 437 0.74 -28.51 6.26
CA LEU A 437 0.17 -29.78 5.84
C LEU A 437 1.16 -30.94 5.99
N ALA A 438 2.39 -30.77 5.50
CA ALA A 438 3.37 -31.86 5.39
C ALA A 438 4.73 -31.62 6.05
N GLY A 439 5.08 -30.37 6.36
CA GLY A 439 6.31 -30.02 7.09
C GLY A 439 6.13 -30.06 8.60
N MET A 440 6.15 -28.89 9.23
CA MET A 440 5.79 -28.68 10.64
C MET A 440 4.98 -27.39 10.78
N ARG A 441 4.07 -27.31 11.75
CA ARG A 441 3.24 -26.11 11.92
C ARG A 441 4.02 -24.92 12.51
N GLY A 442 5.02 -25.18 13.34
CA GLY A 442 5.97 -24.17 13.84
C GLY A 442 5.50 -23.44 15.11
N LEU A 443 6.00 -22.22 15.31
CA LEU A 443 5.76 -21.39 16.49
C LEU A 443 4.41 -20.66 16.43
N MET A 444 3.70 -20.59 17.55
CA MET A 444 2.37 -19.95 17.66
C MET A 444 2.44 -18.70 18.55
N ALA A 445 1.57 -17.72 18.28
CA ALA A 445 1.48 -16.50 19.10
C ALA A 445 0.43 -16.64 20.21
N LYS A 446 0.72 -16.08 21.39
CA LYS A 446 -0.22 -15.91 22.49
C LYS A 446 -1.18 -14.74 22.22
N PRO A 447 -2.30 -14.63 22.97
CA PRO A 447 -3.22 -13.50 22.87
C PRO A 447 -2.57 -12.13 23.10
N ASP A 448 -1.52 -12.06 23.91
CA ASP A 448 -0.73 -10.84 24.16
C ASP A 448 0.21 -10.46 23.00
N GLY A 449 0.45 -11.36 22.04
CA GLY A 449 1.35 -11.17 20.91
C GLY A 449 2.75 -11.77 21.09
N SER A 450 3.10 -12.24 22.29
CA SER A 450 4.35 -12.97 22.51
C SER A 450 4.33 -14.35 21.85
N ILE A 451 5.50 -14.87 21.49
CA ILE A 451 5.63 -16.18 20.85
C ILE A 451 5.72 -17.28 21.91
N ILE A 452 5.07 -18.41 21.70
CA ILE A 452 5.19 -19.56 22.59
C ILE A 452 6.49 -20.30 22.24
N GLU A 453 7.39 -20.47 23.22
CA GLU A 453 8.70 -21.11 23.01
C GLU A 453 8.60 -22.60 22.62
N THR A 454 7.47 -23.25 22.94
CA THR A 454 7.18 -24.63 22.55
C THR A 454 6.54 -24.67 21.15
N PRO A 455 7.24 -25.16 20.12
CA PRO A 455 6.70 -25.24 18.77
C PRO A 455 5.74 -26.42 18.60
N ILE A 456 4.96 -26.39 17.53
CA ILE A 456 4.22 -27.54 17.03
C ILE A 456 5.08 -28.20 15.94
N THR A 457 5.80 -29.26 16.31
CA THR A 457 6.65 -30.08 15.42
C THR A 457 5.84 -30.95 14.46
N SER A 458 4.62 -31.31 14.87
CA SER A 458 3.69 -32.09 14.06
C SER A 458 3.06 -31.27 12.92
N ASN A 459 2.55 -31.96 11.91
CA ASN A 459 1.78 -31.37 10.80
C ASN A 459 0.34 -31.93 10.75
N PHE A 460 -0.48 -31.43 9.82
CA PHE A 460 -1.87 -31.89 9.71
C PHE A 460 -2.02 -33.34 9.22
N ARG A 461 -1.06 -33.86 8.45
CA ARG A 461 -1.05 -35.27 8.02
C ARG A 461 -0.77 -36.22 9.19
N GLU A 462 0.16 -35.86 10.06
CA GLU A 462 0.53 -36.62 11.27
C GLU A 462 -0.54 -36.51 12.38
N GLY A 463 -1.28 -35.40 12.39
CA GLY A 463 -2.23 -35.06 13.44
C GLY A 463 -1.58 -34.25 14.57
N LEU A 464 -2.42 -33.59 15.36
CA LEU A 464 -2.01 -32.76 16.49
C LEU A 464 -2.43 -33.40 17.80
N ASN A 465 -1.54 -33.42 18.78
CA ASN A 465 -1.91 -33.84 20.14
C ASN A 465 -2.74 -32.76 20.86
N ASN A 466 -3.37 -33.12 21.99
CA ASN A 466 -4.28 -32.22 22.71
C ASN A 466 -3.62 -30.87 23.09
N MET A 467 -2.36 -30.88 23.51
CA MET A 467 -1.63 -29.68 23.90
C MET A 467 -1.29 -28.79 22.69
N GLN A 468 -0.76 -29.37 21.61
CA GLN A 468 -0.48 -28.66 20.37
C GLN A 468 -1.75 -28.06 19.76
N TYR A 469 -2.84 -28.81 19.76
CA TYR A 469 -4.14 -28.31 19.30
C TYR A 469 -4.59 -27.13 20.16
N PHE A 470 -4.59 -27.27 21.50
CA PHE A 470 -4.97 -26.22 22.42
C PHE A 470 -4.12 -24.94 22.27
N ILE A 471 -2.80 -25.10 22.14
CA ILE A 471 -1.88 -23.99 21.86
C ILE A 471 -2.29 -23.26 20.57
N SER A 472 -2.59 -24.00 19.49
CA SER A 472 -3.00 -23.41 18.22
C SER A 472 -4.34 -22.65 18.27
N THR A 473 -5.22 -22.99 19.22
CA THR A 473 -6.53 -22.31 19.34
C THR A 473 -6.43 -20.85 19.78
N HIS A 474 -5.37 -20.48 20.53
CA HIS A 474 -5.19 -19.11 21.01
C HIS A 474 -4.95 -18.14 19.85
N GLY A 475 -3.98 -18.47 18.99
CA GLY A 475 -3.68 -17.70 17.79
C GLY A 475 -4.88 -17.65 16.84
N ALA A 476 -5.53 -18.79 16.58
CA ALA A 476 -6.71 -18.86 15.71
C ALA A 476 -7.87 -17.99 16.21
N ARG A 477 -8.20 -18.04 17.52
CA ARG A 477 -9.26 -17.23 18.12
C ARG A 477 -8.93 -15.74 18.09
N LYS A 478 -7.68 -15.37 18.38
CA LYS A 478 -7.22 -13.98 18.28
C LYS A 478 -7.37 -13.48 16.84
N GLY A 479 -6.92 -14.24 15.85
CA GLY A 479 -7.05 -13.90 14.42
C GLY A 479 -8.51 -13.68 13.99
N LEU A 480 -9.43 -14.54 14.44
CA LEU A 480 -10.88 -14.37 14.22
C LEU A 480 -11.43 -13.10 14.86
N ALA A 481 -11.11 -12.87 16.13
CA ALA A 481 -11.59 -11.70 16.87
C ALA A 481 -11.05 -10.40 16.27
N ASP A 482 -9.76 -10.37 15.93
CA ASP A 482 -9.11 -9.22 15.29
C ASP A 482 -9.74 -8.93 13.93
N THR A 483 -10.02 -9.95 13.11
CA THR A 483 -10.67 -9.78 11.81
C THR A 483 -12.06 -9.14 11.98
N ALA A 484 -12.85 -9.64 12.93
CA ALA A 484 -14.19 -9.12 13.21
C ALA A 484 -14.18 -7.66 13.71
N LEU A 485 -13.21 -7.29 14.57
CA LEU A 485 -13.13 -5.95 15.17
C LEU A 485 -12.45 -4.93 14.24
N LYS A 486 -11.33 -5.30 13.59
CA LYS A 486 -10.52 -4.39 12.78
C LYS A 486 -11.18 -4.03 11.45
N THR A 487 -12.08 -4.87 10.91
CA THR A 487 -12.86 -4.56 9.70
C THR A 487 -13.66 -3.26 9.86
N ALA A 488 -14.23 -3.00 11.04
CA ALA A 488 -14.97 -1.78 11.31
C ALA A 488 -14.08 -0.52 11.26
N ASN A 489 -12.83 -0.63 11.71
CA ASN A 489 -11.87 0.47 11.68
C ASN A 489 -11.46 0.82 10.25
N SER A 490 -11.31 -0.17 9.37
CA SER A 490 -11.00 0.05 7.95
C SER A 490 -12.12 0.73 7.19
N GLY A 491 -13.37 0.27 7.37
CA GLY A 491 -14.53 0.94 6.77
C GLY A 491 -14.67 2.38 7.25
N TYR A 492 -14.34 2.64 8.52
CA TYR A 492 -14.33 3.99 9.09
C TYR A 492 -13.21 4.87 8.53
N LEU A 493 -11.99 4.33 8.33
CA LEU A 493 -10.89 5.05 7.68
C LEU A 493 -11.24 5.39 6.23
N THR A 494 -11.72 4.41 5.46
CA THR A 494 -12.14 4.59 4.05
C THR A 494 -13.15 5.73 3.94
N ARG A 495 -14.14 5.74 4.84
CA ARG A 495 -15.11 6.83 4.91
C ARG A 495 -14.45 8.18 5.16
N ARG A 496 -13.54 8.29 6.14
CA ARG A 496 -12.82 9.54 6.43
C ARG A 496 -11.99 10.03 5.25
N LEU A 497 -11.36 9.11 4.52
CA LEU A 497 -10.62 9.43 3.30
C LEU A 497 -11.56 9.98 2.21
N VAL A 498 -12.73 9.37 2.00
CA VAL A 498 -13.73 9.88 1.04
C VAL A 498 -14.24 11.25 1.48
N ASP A 499 -14.53 11.44 2.76
CA ASP A 499 -15.01 12.72 3.31
C ASP A 499 -13.98 13.86 3.16
N VAL A 500 -12.68 13.55 3.06
CA VAL A 500 -11.62 14.52 2.74
C VAL A 500 -11.44 14.72 1.23
N GLY A 501 -11.48 13.63 0.46
CA GLY A 501 -11.14 13.64 -0.97
C GLY A 501 -12.29 14.00 -1.90
N GLN A 502 -13.56 13.92 -1.46
CA GLN A 502 -14.72 14.03 -2.34
C GLN A 502 -14.81 15.29 -3.20
N ASP A 503 -14.22 16.40 -2.76
CA ASP A 503 -14.31 17.68 -3.49
C ASP A 503 -13.22 17.79 -4.57
N LEU A 504 -12.38 16.76 -4.72
CA LEU A 504 -11.27 16.72 -5.67
C LEU A 504 -11.69 16.06 -6.99
N VAL A 505 -11.92 16.90 -7.99
CA VAL A 505 -12.29 16.53 -9.35
C VAL A 505 -11.25 17.06 -10.34
N VAL A 506 -11.05 16.37 -11.46
CA VAL A 506 -10.21 16.88 -12.55
C VAL A 506 -10.97 18.00 -13.28
N ASN A 507 -10.52 19.25 -13.15
CA ASN A 507 -11.27 20.40 -13.67
C ASN A 507 -10.71 20.97 -14.98
N GLU A 508 -9.41 20.80 -15.22
CA GLU A 508 -8.72 21.34 -16.41
C GLU A 508 -7.68 20.34 -16.93
N VAL A 509 -7.17 20.56 -18.15
CA VAL A 509 -6.20 19.65 -18.78
C VAL A 509 -4.79 19.88 -18.21
N ASP A 510 -4.39 21.14 -18.06
CA ASP A 510 -3.08 21.53 -17.57
C ASP A 510 -3.17 22.83 -16.77
N CYS A 511 -2.56 22.87 -15.59
CA CYS A 511 -2.44 24.07 -14.76
C CYS A 511 -1.20 24.92 -15.08
N GLY A 512 -0.30 24.45 -15.96
CA GLY A 512 0.93 25.16 -16.36
C GLY A 512 2.06 25.12 -15.34
N THR A 513 1.94 24.37 -14.24
CA THR A 513 2.99 24.29 -13.22
C THR A 513 4.24 23.57 -13.73
N GLU A 514 5.41 24.12 -13.41
CA GLU A 514 6.72 23.51 -13.65
C GLU A 514 7.24 22.72 -12.43
N ASN A 515 6.51 22.81 -11.31
CA ASN A 515 6.86 22.13 -10.08
C ASN A 515 6.43 20.66 -10.13
N GLY A 516 7.28 19.79 -9.58
CA GLY A 516 7.07 18.35 -9.54
C GLY A 516 7.77 17.74 -8.34
N LEU A 517 7.53 16.44 -8.10
CA LEU A 517 8.24 15.68 -7.08
C LEU A 517 9.34 14.87 -7.74
N ILE A 518 10.53 14.88 -7.13
CA ILE A 518 11.64 14.01 -7.52
C ILE A 518 11.31 12.59 -7.09
N LYS A 519 11.26 11.67 -8.04
CA LYS A 519 11.07 10.23 -7.82
C LYS A 519 12.39 9.49 -8.01
N LYS A 520 12.65 8.54 -7.11
CA LYS A 520 13.81 7.65 -7.09
C LYS A 520 13.35 6.20 -6.95
N ALA A 521 14.22 5.25 -7.31
CA ALA A 521 13.98 3.84 -7.00
C ALA A 521 13.90 3.62 -5.48
N SER A 522 13.04 2.71 -5.04
CA SER A 522 12.90 2.38 -3.63
C SER A 522 13.75 1.16 -3.30
N ILE A 523 14.88 1.39 -2.64
CA ILE A 523 15.82 0.34 -2.23
C ILE A 523 15.72 0.15 -0.72
N GLU A 524 15.44 -1.08 -0.27
CA GLU A 524 15.36 -1.42 1.16
C GLU A 524 16.14 -2.70 1.44
N GLY A 525 17.09 -2.63 2.38
CA GLY A 525 17.84 -3.80 2.84
C GLY A 525 18.55 -4.56 1.71
N GLY A 526 19.02 -3.84 0.68
CA GLY A 526 19.71 -4.43 -0.46
C GLY A 526 18.85 -4.94 -1.60
N ASN A 527 17.52 -4.87 -1.50
CA ASN A 527 16.64 -5.26 -2.59
C ASN A 527 15.93 -4.04 -3.17
N ILE A 528 15.88 -3.96 -4.50
CA ILE A 528 15.03 -3.00 -5.20
C ILE A 528 13.57 -3.43 -5.00
N VAL A 529 12.89 -2.77 -4.08
CA VAL A 529 11.47 -3.03 -3.81
C VAL A 529 10.61 -2.46 -4.94
N GLN A 530 11.01 -1.32 -5.52
CA GLN A 530 10.34 -0.71 -6.64
C GLN A 530 11.35 -0.02 -7.56
N THR A 531 11.32 -0.37 -8.85
CA THR A 531 12.15 0.30 -9.87
C THR A 531 11.65 1.71 -10.15
N LEU A 532 12.54 2.58 -10.63
CA LEU A 532 12.18 3.96 -10.99
C LEU A 532 11.07 3.98 -12.05
N GLY A 533 11.19 3.17 -13.10
CA GLY A 533 10.17 3.08 -14.15
C GLY A 533 8.78 2.72 -13.61
N ALA A 534 8.70 1.83 -12.62
CA ALA A 534 7.43 1.49 -11.97
C ALA A 534 6.86 2.64 -11.11
N ALA A 535 7.71 3.48 -10.52
CA ALA A 535 7.29 4.63 -9.72
C ALA A 535 6.77 5.80 -10.57
N VAL A 536 7.31 5.97 -11.79
CA VAL A 536 6.91 7.05 -12.72
C VAL A 536 5.86 6.63 -13.75
N LEU A 537 5.52 5.34 -13.85
CA LEU A 537 4.53 4.84 -14.79
C LEU A 537 3.21 5.63 -14.72
N GLY A 538 2.75 6.14 -15.88
CA GLY A 538 1.52 6.91 -15.99
C GLY A 538 1.58 8.30 -15.33
N ARG A 539 2.77 8.85 -15.08
CA ARG A 539 2.97 10.25 -14.70
C ARG A 539 3.44 11.09 -15.89
N VAL A 540 3.28 12.40 -15.75
CA VAL A 540 3.74 13.39 -16.73
C VAL A 540 5.06 14.01 -16.27
N MET A 541 6.02 14.15 -17.19
CA MET A 541 7.33 14.72 -16.89
C MET A 541 7.24 16.23 -16.63
N ALA A 542 7.90 16.71 -15.56
CA ALA A 542 7.94 18.13 -15.23
C ALA A 542 9.08 18.87 -15.97
N GLU A 543 10.16 18.15 -16.28
CA GLU A 543 11.34 18.63 -17.00
C GLU A 543 11.79 17.60 -18.05
N ASP A 544 12.71 17.99 -18.92
CA ASP A 544 13.30 17.09 -19.93
C ASP A 544 14.22 16.07 -19.24
N VAL A 545 14.00 14.79 -19.53
CA VAL A 545 14.84 13.69 -19.03
C VAL A 545 15.87 13.36 -20.08
N LEU A 546 17.15 13.54 -19.75
CA LEU A 546 18.27 13.27 -20.64
C LEU A 546 18.75 11.82 -20.52
N VAL A 547 19.34 11.29 -21.58
CA VAL A 547 20.11 10.03 -21.53
C VAL A 547 21.36 10.26 -20.66
N PRO A 548 21.70 9.33 -19.74
CA PRO A 548 22.93 9.44 -18.95
C PRO A 548 24.17 9.66 -19.84
N ASP A 549 25.06 10.56 -19.43
CA ASP A 549 26.29 10.93 -20.16
C ASP A 549 26.08 11.55 -21.56
N SER A 550 24.86 11.97 -21.90
CA SER A 550 24.52 12.60 -23.17
C SER A 550 23.66 13.87 -22.97
N THR A 551 23.60 14.71 -24.02
CA THR A 551 22.68 15.87 -24.10
C THR A 551 21.40 15.53 -24.85
N GLU A 552 21.24 14.28 -25.29
CA GLU A 552 20.05 13.80 -25.98
C GLU A 552 18.86 13.64 -25.01
N VAL A 553 17.73 14.23 -25.38
CA VAL A 553 16.48 14.15 -24.61
C VAL A 553 15.83 12.79 -24.86
N PHE A 554 15.72 11.98 -23.81
CA PHE A 554 15.01 10.71 -23.84
C PHE A 554 13.48 10.92 -23.69
N LEU A 555 13.05 11.71 -22.71
CA LEU A 555 11.64 12.09 -22.51
C LEU A 555 11.51 13.61 -22.41
N ALA A 556 10.69 14.20 -23.27
CA ALA A 556 10.43 15.63 -23.23
C ALA A 556 9.51 16.02 -22.06
N LYS A 557 9.59 17.28 -21.64
CA LYS A 557 8.67 17.93 -20.71
C LYS A 557 7.23 17.75 -21.20
N GLY A 558 6.35 17.34 -20.30
CA GLY A 558 4.95 17.08 -20.62
C GLY A 558 4.66 15.69 -21.22
N HIS A 559 5.68 14.85 -21.46
CA HIS A 559 5.49 13.48 -21.92
C HIS A 559 4.83 12.62 -20.84
N LEU A 560 3.87 11.77 -21.25
CA LEU A 560 3.21 10.80 -20.38
C LEU A 560 3.96 9.47 -20.43
N VAL A 561 4.53 9.04 -19.30
CA VAL A 561 5.31 7.80 -19.23
C VAL A 561 4.44 6.59 -19.49
N THR A 562 4.79 5.85 -20.55
CA THR A 562 4.17 4.60 -20.99
C THR A 562 4.92 3.37 -20.45
N LEU A 563 4.46 2.16 -20.79
CA LEU A 563 5.11 0.92 -20.39
C LEU A 563 6.45 0.70 -21.13
N GLU A 564 6.51 1.06 -22.40
CA GLU A 564 7.75 1.00 -23.19
C GLU A 564 8.81 1.94 -22.61
N ASP A 565 8.37 3.13 -22.17
CA ASP A 565 9.25 4.08 -21.48
C ASP A 565 9.74 3.49 -20.16
N LYS A 566 8.88 2.80 -19.39
CA LYS A 566 9.26 2.18 -18.11
C LYS A 566 10.43 1.21 -18.27
N ASP A 567 10.42 0.35 -19.28
CA ASP A 567 11.47 -0.65 -19.49
C ASP A 567 12.77 0.04 -19.94
N LYS A 568 12.68 0.98 -20.88
CA LYS A 568 13.82 1.81 -21.31
C LYS A 568 14.43 2.65 -20.19
N ILE A 569 13.63 3.22 -19.28
CA ILE A 569 14.12 3.97 -18.11
C ILE A 569 15.03 3.09 -17.25
N ASN A 570 14.65 1.83 -17.06
CA ASN A 570 15.47 0.90 -16.26
C ASN A 570 16.70 0.43 -17.06
N GLU A 571 16.60 0.25 -18.37
CA GLU A 571 17.72 -0.13 -19.24
C GLU A 571 18.80 0.96 -19.32
N LEU A 572 18.38 2.22 -19.49
CA LEU A 572 19.25 3.40 -19.42
C LEU A 572 19.74 3.64 -17.99
N GLY A 573 18.98 3.16 -16.99
CA GLY A 573 19.08 3.37 -15.54
C GLY A 573 19.43 4.80 -15.15
N ILE A 574 18.46 5.64 -15.45
CA ILE A 574 18.30 6.97 -14.89
C ILE A 574 18.11 6.83 -13.37
N GLU A 575 18.80 7.67 -12.58
CA GLU A 575 18.75 7.60 -11.11
C GLU A 575 17.50 8.27 -10.50
N SER A 576 17.09 9.41 -11.08
CA SER A 576 15.95 10.17 -10.58
C SER A 576 15.25 10.94 -11.69
N ILE A 577 13.94 11.14 -11.53
CA ILE A 577 13.09 11.85 -12.49
C ILE A 577 12.18 12.80 -11.73
N LYS A 578 12.10 14.06 -12.17
CA LYS A 578 11.11 15.02 -11.67
C LYS A 578 9.79 14.88 -12.42
N ALA A 579 8.80 14.32 -11.74
CA ALA A 579 7.47 14.09 -12.30
C ALA A 579 6.44 15.05 -11.70
N ARG A 580 5.45 15.46 -12.47
CA ARG A 580 4.32 16.26 -11.95
C ARG A 580 3.55 15.46 -10.90
N SER A 581 3.01 16.17 -9.91
CA SER A 581 2.23 15.60 -8.81
C SER A 581 0.96 16.40 -8.57
N THR A 582 -0.04 15.76 -7.98
CA THR A 582 -1.26 16.41 -7.53
C THR A 582 -0.99 17.42 -6.41
N ILE A 583 0.06 17.21 -5.59
CA ILE A 583 0.44 18.11 -4.49
C ILE A 583 0.91 19.47 -5.03
N THR A 584 1.74 19.47 -6.07
CA THR A 584 2.29 20.68 -6.70
C THR A 584 1.35 21.35 -7.71
N CYS A 585 0.12 20.82 -7.87
CA CYS A 585 -0.84 21.31 -8.85
C CYS A 585 -1.45 22.66 -8.44
N ASP A 586 -1.28 23.67 -9.31
CA ASP A 586 -1.73 25.06 -9.14
C ASP A 586 -3.23 25.32 -9.44
N THR A 587 -3.98 24.30 -9.86
CA THR A 587 -5.44 24.39 -10.05
C THR A 587 -6.12 24.82 -8.75
N ARG A 588 -6.94 25.89 -8.81
CA ARG A 588 -7.61 26.49 -7.65
C ARG A 588 -8.53 25.52 -6.90
N TYR A 589 -9.48 24.95 -7.62
CA TYR A 589 -10.40 23.94 -7.10
C TYR A 589 -10.19 22.66 -7.90
N GLY A 590 -9.88 21.54 -7.24
CA GLY A 590 -9.61 20.26 -7.89
C GLY A 590 -8.14 20.10 -8.32
N VAL A 591 -7.93 19.38 -9.42
CA VAL A 591 -6.61 19.13 -10.03
C VAL A 591 -6.68 19.16 -11.54
N CYS A 592 -5.55 19.38 -12.21
CA CYS A 592 -5.46 19.22 -13.66
C CYS A 592 -5.15 17.77 -14.06
N SER A 593 -5.54 17.39 -15.28
CA SER A 593 -5.29 16.08 -15.85
C SER A 593 -3.80 15.77 -15.94
N SER A 594 -2.95 16.75 -16.24
CA SER A 594 -1.51 16.55 -16.41
C SER A 594 -0.76 16.33 -15.09
N CYS A 595 -1.17 16.97 -14.00
CA CYS A 595 -0.61 16.71 -12.66
C CYS A 595 -1.05 15.35 -12.09
N TYR A 596 -2.21 14.85 -12.50
CA TYR A 596 -2.64 13.50 -12.15
C TYR A 596 -2.02 12.45 -13.07
N GLY A 597 -1.98 12.68 -14.39
CA GLY A 597 -1.46 11.76 -15.40
C GLY A 597 -2.49 10.72 -15.88
N ASN A 598 -2.10 9.45 -15.88
CA ASN A 598 -2.92 8.33 -16.36
C ASN A 598 -4.02 7.91 -15.35
N ASP A 599 -5.21 7.55 -15.84
CA ASP A 599 -6.22 6.82 -15.06
C ASP A 599 -5.81 5.35 -14.96
N MET A 600 -5.46 4.90 -13.75
CA MET A 600 -5.03 3.52 -13.52
C MET A 600 -6.09 2.49 -13.91
N ALA A 601 -7.37 2.84 -13.85
CA ALA A 601 -8.45 1.89 -14.10
C ALA A 601 -8.83 1.75 -15.58
N ARG A 602 -8.40 2.68 -16.45
CA ARG A 602 -8.64 2.64 -17.91
C ARG A 602 -7.38 2.67 -18.76
N GLY A 603 -6.22 3.00 -18.18
CA GLY A 603 -4.93 2.98 -18.85
C GLY A 603 -4.66 4.15 -19.81
N HIS A 604 -5.58 5.11 -19.96
CA HIS A 604 -5.37 6.34 -20.73
C HIS A 604 -5.36 7.60 -19.84
N LYS A 605 -4.77 8.70 -20.36
CA LYS A 605 -4.74 9.99 -19.67
C LYS A 605 -6.11 10.35 -19.09
N ILE A 606 -6.13 10.80 -17.83
CA ILE A 606 -7.38 10.98 -17.11
C ILE A 606 -8.23 12.09 -17.74
N GLY A 607 -9.53 11.81 -17.90
CA GLY A 607 -10.49 12.75 -18.46
C GLY A 607 -10.87 13.86 -17.48
N VAL A 608 -11.26 15.01 -18.02
CA VAL A 608 -11.87 16.10 -17.24
C VAL A 608 -13.23 15.63 -16.70
N GLY A 609 -13.51 15.96 -15.44
CA GLY A 609 -14.72 15.56 -14.73
C GLY A 609 -14.55 14.31 -13.86
N GLU A 610 -13.43 13.60 -13.92
CA GLU A 610 -13.22 12.39 -13.09
C GLU A 610 -13.01 12.74 -11.60
N ALA A 611 -13.68 11.99 -10.72
CA ALA A 611 -13.67 12.20 -9.27
C ALA A 611 -12.47 11.53 -8.59
N VAL A 612 -11.26 12.01 -8.88
CA VAL A 612 -9.98 11.43 -8.44
C VAL A 612 -9.85 11.32 -6.92
N GLY A 613 -10.46 12.21 -6.13
CA GLY A 613 -10.36 12.13 -4.68
C GLY A 613 -11.15 10.97 -4.08
N VAL A 614 -12.31 10.62 -4.66
CA VAL A 614 -13.06 9.42 -4.28
C VAL A 614 -12.32 8.16 -4.72
N ILE A 615 -11.76 8.17 -5.93
CA ILE A 615 -10.96 7.06 -6.47
C ILE A 615 -9.74 6.79 -5.57
N ALA A 616 -9.02 7.84 -5.17
CA ALA A 616 -7.86 7.74 -4.28
C ALA A 616 -8.24 7.17 -2.91
N ALA A 617 -9.32 7.67 -2.32
CA ALA A 617 -9.81 7.19 -1.02
C ALA A 617 -10.20 5.70 -1.06
N GLN A 618 -10.89 5.26 -2.11
CA GLN A 618 -11.25 3.85 -2.30
C GLN A 618 -10.01 2.98 -2.53
N SER A 619 -9.05 3.46 -3.34
CA SER A 619 -7.82 2.74 -3.67
C SER A 619 -6.90 2.51 -2.47
N ILE A 620 -7.05 3.32 -1.41
CA ILE A 620 -6.35 3.15 -0.13
C ILE A 620 -7.19 2.32 0.85
N GLY A 621 -8.50 2.60 0.93
CA GLY A 621 -9.39 2.02 1.92
C GLY A 621 -9.79 0.56 1.67
N GLU A 622 -10.03 0.18 0.41
CA GLU A 622 -10.39 -1.19 0.04
C GLU A 622 -9.25 -2.16 0.40
N PRO A 623 -7.99 -1.94 -0.04
CA PRO A 623 -6.93 -2.86 0.33
C PRO A 623 -6.62 -2.79 1.83
N GLY A 624 -6.81 -1.62 2.46
CA GLY A 624 -6.69 -1.46 3.91
C GLY A 624 -7.62 -2.39 4.70
N THR A 625 -8.80 -2.70 4.14
CA THR A 625 -9.73 -3.66 4.74
C THR A 625 -9.23 -5.08 4.54
N GLN A 626 -8.69 -5.39 3.36
CA GLN A 626 -8.06 -6.68 3.10
C GLN A 626 -6.85 -6.95 4.02
N LEU A 627 -6.06 -5.93 4.38
CA LEU A 627 -4.94 -6.08 5.33
C LEU A 627 -5.39 -6.69 6.65
N THR A 628 -6.55 -6.24 7.15
CA THR A 628 -7.12 -6.74 8.40
C THR A 628 -7.71 -8.13 8.29
N MET A 629 -8.17 -8.53 7.09
CA MET A 629 -8.72 -9.85 6.83
C MET A 629 -7.62 -10.89 6.56
N ARG A 630 -6.51 -10.54 5.90
CA ARG A 630 -5.39 -11.47 5.63
C ARG A 630 -4.67 -11.92 6.91
N THR A 631 -4.73 -11.14 7.99
CA THR A 631 -4.24 -11.54 9.31
C THR A 631 -4.91 -12.83 9.81
N PHE A 632 -6.13 -13.15 9.34
CA PHE A 632 -6.83 -14.40 9.66
C PHE A 632 -6.03 -15.66 9.30
N HIS A 633 -5.40 -15.68 8.12
CA HIS A 633 -4.67 -16.85 7.64
C HIS A 633 -3.31 -17.04 8.30
N ILE A 634 -2.74 -15.97 8.85
CA ILE A 634 -1.41 -15.95 9.48
C ILE A 634 -1.53 -16.05 11.01
N GLY A 635 -2.66 -15.63 11.60
CA GLY A 635 -2.85 -15.47 13.05
C GLY A 635 -2.66 -16.74 13.89
N GLY A 636 -2.56 -17.92 13.27
CA GLY A 636 -2.13 -19.15 13.94
C GLY A 636 -0.61 -19.28 14.04
N ALA A 637 0.14 -19.01 12.97
CA ALA A 637 1.57 -19.27 12.88
C ALA A 637 2.40 -17.98 12.90
N ALA A 638 3.23 -17.82 13.92
CA ALA A 638 4.18 -16.73 14.01
C ALA A 638 5.41 -17.04 13.15
N SER A 639 5.87 -16.06 12.39
CA SER A 639 7.20 -16.06 11.76
C SER A 639 7.91 -14.84 12.31
N ALA A 640 8.95 -15.05 13.12
CA ALA A 640 9.75 -13.96 13.64
C ALA A 640 10.71 -13.49 12.55
N SER A 641 10.83 -12.18 12.32
CA SER A 641 11.91 -11.63 11.51
C SER A 641 13.22 -11.84 12.26
N THR A 642 14.13 -12.64 11.72
CA THR A 642 15.47 -12.83 12.28
C THR A 642 16.17 -11.48 12.39
N ALA A 643 16.78 -11.20 13.55
CA ALA A 643 17.57 -9.98 13.74
C ALA A 643 18.73 -9.96 12.74
N ILE A 644 18.84 -8.88 11.96
CA ILE A 644 19.91 -8.72 10.97
C ILE A 644 21.21 -8.43 11.73
N SER A 645 22.15 -9.37 11.66
CA SER A 645 23.50 -9.26 12.24
C SER A 645 24.60 -9.09 11.19
N SER A 646 24.24 -9.17 9.90
CA SER A 646 25.19 -9.01 8.80
C SER A 646 24.49 -8.56 7.52
N VAL A 647 25.27 -7.95 6.64
CA VAL A 647 24.87 -7.59 5.28
C VAL A 647 25.58 -8.50 4.30
N ASN A 648 24.80 -9.26 3.54
CA ASN A 648 25.26 -10.03 2.39
C ASN A 648 24.70 -9.40 1.12
N ILE A 649 25.54 -9.29 0.10
CA ILE A 649 25.18 -8.74 -1.20
C ILE A 649 24.44 -9.79 -2.02
N ASN A 650 23.49 -9.38 -2.86
CA ASN A 650 22.77 -10.30 -3.75
C ASN A 650 23.25 -10.24 -5.21
N THR A 651 23.93 -9.17 -5.59
CA THR A 651 24.28 -8.86 -6.98
C THR A 651 25.77 -8.57 -7.15
N ASP A 652 26.35 -8.99 -8.26
CA ASP A 652 27.72 -8.62 -8.60
C ASP A 652 27.83 -7.11 -8.89
N GLY A 653 28.87 -6.45 -8.38
CA GLY A 653 29.03 -5.02 -8.55
C GLY A 653 30.29 -4.43 -7.91
N VAL A 654 30.29 -3.12 -7.76
CA VAL A 654 31.34 -2.34 -7.08
C VAL A 654 30.72 -1.67 -5.85
N ALA A 655 31.31 -1.89 -4.68
CA ALA A 655 30.86 -1.28 -3.44
C ALA A 655 31.39 0.16 -3.32
N HIS A 656 30.50 1.09 -3.01
CA HIS A 656 30.81 2.49 -2.74
C HIS A 656 30.39 2.87 -1.33
N LEU A 657 31.30 3.49 -0.58
CA LEU A 657 31.10 3.90 0.81
C LEU A 657 30.68 5.38 0.82
N GLU A 658 29.40 5.68 1.09
CA GLU A 658 28.87 7.04 1.15
C GLU A 658 28.71 7.51 2.60
N GLY A 659 29.19 8.72 2.90
CA GLY A 659 29.05 9.31 4.24
C GLY A 659 29.74 8.52 5.36
N MET A 660 30.64 7.61 5.00
CA MET A 660 31.32 6.71 5.93
C MET A 660 32.70 7.26 6.33
N LYS A 661 32.81 7.65 7.60
CA LYS A 661 34.10 7.72 8.30
C LYS A 661 34.37 6.35 8.94
N SER A 662 35.55 5.80 8.71
CA SER A 662 35.97 4.48 9.20
C SER A 662 37.39 4.50 9.74
N ILE A 663 37.69 3.56 10.63
CA ILE A 663 39.03 3.32 11.19
C ILE A 663 39.43 1.89 10.91
N THR A 664 40.67 1.65 10.53
CA THR A 664 41.19 0.30 10.32
C THR A 664 41.56 -0.33 11.66
N ASN A 665 40.97 -1.47 12.00
CA ASN A 665 41.32 -2.25 13.18
C ASN A 665 42.63 -3.05 12.95
N ALA A 666 43.22 -3.62 14.00
CA ALA A 666 44.43 -4.46 13.95
C ALA A 666 44.33 -5.65 12.98
N ASN A 667 43.11 -6.12 12.69
CA ASN A 667 42.84 -7.21 11.73
C ASN A 667 42.76 -6.76 10.26
N GLY A 668 42.84 -5.44 9.98
CA GLY A 668 42.73 -4.89 8.64
C GLY A 668 41.30 -4.52 8.19
N ASP A 669 40.29 -4.81 9.01
CA ASP A 669 38.89 -4.50 8.72
C ASP A 669 38.53 -3.03 9.01
N LEU A 670 37.56 -2.48 8.28
CA LEU A 670 37.09 -1.11 8.46
C LEU A 670 35.97 -1.05 9.51
N VAL A 671 36.23 -0.39 10.64
CA VAL A 671 35.25 -0.15 11.69
C VAL A 671 34.59 1.21 11.48
N VAL A 672 33.27 1.22 11.40
CA VAL A 672 32.49 2.43 11.08
C VAL A 672 32.36 3.33 12.31
N ILE A 673 32.80 4.59 12.19
CA ILE A 673 32.71 5.62 13.25
C ILE A 673 31.68 6.73 12.93
N SER A 674 30.90 6.55 11.86
CA SER A 674 29.89 7.52 11.42
C SER A 674 28.50 6.91 11.47
N ARG A 675 27.50 7.69 11.91
CA ARG A 675 26.11 7.24 12.02
C ARG A 675 25.31 7.35 10.70
N SER A 676 25.86 8.10 9.75
CA SER A 676 25.35 8.30 8.39
C SER A 676 25.98 7.35 7.36
N ALA A 677 26.75 6.35 7.79
CA ALA A 677 27.45 5.46 6.89
C ALA A 677 26.47 4.61 6.07
N GLU A 678 26.62 4.67 4.76
CA GLU A 678 25.88 3.85 3.81
C GLU A 678 26.84 3.15 2.86
N VAL A 679 26.51 1.91 2.50
CA VAL A 679 27.19 1.15 1.46
C VAL A 679 26.22 1.00 0.30
N THR A 680 26.63 1.49 -0.86
CA THR A 680 25.88 1.39 -2.11
C THR A 680 26.61 0.44 -3.06
N ILE A 681 25.89 -0.49 -3.68
CA ILE A 681 26.48 -1.40 -4.68
C ILE A 681 26.06 -0.91 -6.06
N ARG A 682 27.05 -0.55 -6.88
CA ARG A 682 26.83 -0.09 -8.25
C ARG A 682 27.14 -1.18 -9.25
N ASN A 683 26.31 -1.31 -10.28
CA ASN A 683 26.57 -2.24 -11.39
C ASN A 683 27.70 -1.71 -12.30
N THR A 684 28.04 -2.48 -13.34
CA THR A 684 29.05 -2.10 -14.35
C THR A 684 28.71 -0.83 -15.14
N ARG A 685 27.47 -0.32 -15.03
CA ARG A 685 27.00 0.93 -15.66
C ARG A 685 26.96 2.11 -14.68
N GLY A 686 27.44 1.94 -13.45
CA GLY A 686 27.45 2.99 -12.42
C GLY A 686 26.11 3.21 -11.71
N GLN A 687 25.09 2.38 -11.97
CA GLN A 687 23.76 2.51 -11.35
C GLN A 687 23.75 1.83 -10.00
N GLU A 688 23.13 2.48 -9.02
CA GLU A 688 22.92 1.92 -7.70
C GLU A 688 21.86 0.80 -7.71
N VAL A 689 22.28 -0.41 -7.35
CA VAL A 689 21.43 -1.61 -7.30
C VAL A 689 21.01 -1.93 -5.87
N GLU A 690 21.96 -1.83 -4.93
CA GLU A 690 21.74 -2.17 -3.53
C GLU A 690 22.20 -1.02 -2.64
N ARG A 691 21.42 -0.73 -1.58
CA ARG A 691 21.74 0.29 -0.58
C ARG A 691 21.56 -0.30 0.80
N TYR A 692 22.60 -0.18 1.62
CA TYR A 692 22.63 -0.68 2.99
C TYR A 692 23.08 0.44 3.93
N LYS A 693 22.23 0.75 4.91
CA LYS A 693 22.65 1.60 6.02
C LYS A 693 23.49 0.78 6.99
N ILE A 694 24.69 1.25 7.28
CA ILE A 694 25.61 0.56 8.17
C ILE A 694 25.60 1.25 9.53
N PRO A 695 25.32 0.50 10.63
CA PRO A 695 25.29 1.10 11.95
C PRO A 695 26.70 1.45 12.43
N TYR A 696 26.77 2.44 13.32
CA TYR A 696 28.00 2.78 14.03
C TYR A 696 28.57 1.54 14.73
N GLY A 697 29.86 1.29 14.52
CA GLY A 697 30.61 0.16 15.05
C GLY A 697 30.42 -1.16 14.34
N ALA A 698 29.75 -1.19 13.19
CA ALA A 698 29.83 -2.33 12.30
C ALA A 698 31.24 -2.49 11.72
N ILE A 699 31.62 -3.75 11.50
CA ILE A 699 32.85 -4.14 10.83
C ILE A 699 32.50 -4.32 9.35
N VAL A 700 33.18 -3.57 8.48
CA VAL A 700 33.02 -3.60 7.02
C VAL A 700 34.24 -4.28 6.40
N HIS A 701 33.99 -5.30 5.59
CA HIS A 701 34.99 -6.19 4.99
C HIS A 701 35.45 -5.75 3.59
N VAL A 702 34.88 -4.66 3.06
CA VAL A 702 35.10 -4.20 1.68
C VAL A 702 35.56 -2.74 1.67
N GLN A 703 36.52 -2.42 0.80
CA GLN A 703 37.02 -1.06 0.58
C GLN A 703 36.18 -0.32 -0.46
N ASP A 704 36.20 1.02 -0.41
CA ASP A 704 35.53 1.87 -1.41
C ASP A 704 36.10 1.62 -2.81
N GLY A 705 35.21 1.35 -3.78
CA GLY A 705 35.58 0.92 -5.13
C GLY A 705 35.94 -0.57 -5.27
N GLY A 706 35.76 -1.37 -4.21
CA GLY A 706 36.02 -2.81 -4.23
C GLY A 706 34.99 -3.60 -5.04
N ALA A 707 35.45 -4.56 -5.85
CA ALA A 707 34.57 -5.48 -6.56
C ALA A 707 34.00 -6.54 -5.60
N VAL A 708 32.70 -6.79 -5.70
CA VAL A 708 31.93 -7.68 -4.84
C VAL A 708 31.12 -8.65 -5.67
N LYS A 709 30.99 -9.89 -5.20
CA LYS A 709 30.17 -10.94 -5.82
C LYS A 709 28.91 -11.21 -5.02
N ALA A 710 27.89 -11.72 -5.70
CA ALA A 710 26.68 -12.20 -5.07
C ALA A 710 27.00 -13.21 -3.95
N LYS A 711 26.39 -12.98 -2.78
CA LYS A 711 26.54 -13.68 -1.49
C LYS A 711 27.79 -13.31 -0.67
N ASP A 712 28.61 -12.37 -1.13
CA ASP A 712 29.71 -11.86 -0.31
C ASP A 712 29.15 -11.11 0.91
N LYS A 713 29.75 -11.39 2.07
CA LYS A 713 29.44 -10.74 3.33
C LYS A 713 30.25 -9.45 3.41
N ILE A 714 29.57 -8.30 3.43
CA ILE A 714 30.24 -6.99 3.40
C ILE A 714 30.30 -6.28 4.73
N ALA A 715 29.38 -6.55 5.63
CA ALA A 715 29.40 -5.95 6.96
C ALA A 715 28.77 -6.88 8.01
N ASP A 716 29.23 -6.79 9.26
CA ASP A 716 28.57 -7.41 10.40
C ASP A 716 28.70 -6.63 11.71
N TRP A 717 27.76 -6.92 12.61
CA TRP A 717 27.68 -6.33 13.93
C TRP A 717 26.86 -7.21 14.89
N ASP A 718 26.97 -6.92 16.18
CA ASP A 718 26.09 -7.50 17.19
C ASP A 718 24.74 -6.73 17.23
N PRO A 719 23.60 -7.36 16.91
CA PRO A 719 22.32 -6.68 16.86
C PRO A 719 21.78 -6.29 18.26
N HIS A 720 22.28 -6.89 19.34
CA HIS A 720 21.76 -6.70 20.69
C HIS A 720 22.56 -5.67 21.50
N THR A 721 23.66 -5.17 20.96
CA THR A 721 24.50 -4.19 21.65
C THR A 721 24.82 -3.00 20.75
N HIS A 722 25.01 -1.84 21.35
CA HIS A 722 25.59 -0.67 20.69
C HIS A 722 27.01 -0.48 21.23
N PRO A 723 28.05 -0.71 20.42
CA PRO A 723 29.42 -0.56 20.86
C PRO A 723 29.83 0.91 20.89
N ILE A 724 30.56 1.31 21.93
CA ILE A 724 31.34 2.54 21.98
C ILE A 724 32.75 2.16 21.54
N ILE A 725 33.33 2.89 20.60
CA ILE A 725 34.58 2.51 19.92
C ILE A 725 35.63 3.59 20.13
N SER A 726 36.89 3.18 20.30
CA SER A 726 38.01 4.12 20.38
C SER A 726 38.41 4.62 19.00
N GLU A 727 38.52 5.94 18.84
CA GLU A 727 38.99 6.55 17.59
C GLU A 727 40.52 6.58 17.45
N GLN A 728 41.24 6.47 18.57
CA GLN A 728 42.70 6.58 18.61
C GLN A 728 43.28 5.46 19.49
N SER A 729 44.49 5.03 19.16
CA SER A 729 45.23 4.08 20.00
C SER A 729 45.80 4.82 21.20
N GLY A 730 45.69 4.23 22.39
CA GLY A 730 46.18 4.86 23.61
C GLY A 730 45.84 4.05 24.85
N ARG A 731 46.07 4.64 26.01
CA ARG A 731 45.77 4.02 27.31
C ARG A 731 44.44 4.54 27.84
N VAL A 732 43.58 3.63 28.27
CA VAL A 732 42.28 3.93 28.89
C VAL A 732 42.49 4.37 30.33
N VAL A 733 41.93 5.51 30.73
CA VAL A 733 41.93 6.01 32.11
C VAL A 733 40.49 6.26 32.54
N PHE A 734 40.08 5.60 33.63
CA PHE A 734 38.77 5.79 34.22
C PHE A 734 38.75 7.05 35.11
N VAL A 735 37.79 7.95 34.88
CA VAL A 735 37.58 9.14 35.70
C VAL A 735 36.21 9.03 36.36
N ASP A 736 36.14 9.31 37.66
CA ASP A 736 34.93 9.19 38.49
C ASP A 736 34.34 7.76 38.57
N PHE A 737 35.15 6.72 38.34
CA PHE A 737 34.78 5.31 38.55
C PHE A 737 35.03 4.89 40.00
N VAL A 738 34.01 5.04 40.83
CA VAL A 738 34.01 4.62 42.24
C VAL A 738 33.01 3.49 42.45
N GLU A 739 33.53 2.33 42.85
CA GLU A 739 32.75 1.12 43.12
C GLU A 739 31.71 1.34 44.24
N GLY A 740 30.47 0.89 44.02
CA GLY A 740 29.33 1.06 44.94
C GLY A 740 28.75 2.48 45.01
N VAL A 741 29.34 3.43 44.27
CA VAL A 741 28.92 4.84 44.25
C VAL A 741 28.50 5.29 42.85
N THR A 742 29.28 4.93 41.82
CA THR A 742 29.04 5.29 40.41
C THR A 742 28.95 4.04 39.52
N VAL A 743 29.65 2.97 39.88
CA VAL A 743 29.65 1.67 39.17
C VAL A 743 29.54 0.52 40.16
N ASN A 744 28.88 -0.56 39.77
CA ASN A 744 28.93 -1.86 40.43
C ASN A 744 29.88 -2.76 39.64
N LYS A 745 30.89 -3.30 40.32
CA LYS A 745 31.77 -4.31 39.73
C LYS A 745 31.08 -5.67 39.87
N ASN A 746 30.46 -6.12 38.80
CA ASN A 746 29.82 -7.42 38.75
C ASN A 746 30.81 -8.42 38.17
N THR A 747 31.08 -9.47 38.95
CA THR A 747 31.84 -10.61 38.45
C THR A 747 30.82 -11.64 38.00
N ASP A 748 30.85 -12.02 36.74
CA ASP A 748 30.04 -13.15 36.28
C ASP A 748 30.54 -14.41 37.01
N PRO A 749 29.72 -15.01 37.88
CA PRO A 749 30.15 -16.10 38.76
C PRO A 749 30.57 -17.38 38.03
N LEU A 750 30.35 -17.47 36.70
CA LEU A 750 30.69 -18.65 35.90
C LEU A 750 31.87 -18.46 34.94
N THR A 751 32.05 -17.27 34.36
CA THR A 751 33.19 -16.98 33.45
C THR A 751 34.39 -16.40 34.18
N GLY A 752 34.21 -15.86 35.39
CA GLY A 752 35.25 -15.16 36.15
C GLY A 752 35.63 -13.80 35.55
N LEU A 753 34.96 -13.37 34.46
CA LEU A 753 35.16 -12.07 33.85
C LEU A 753 34.42 -11.01 34.67
N THR A 754 35.15 -9.95 35.01
CA THR A 754 34.60 -8.80 35.72
C THR A 754 34.12 -7.77 34.71
N PHE A 755 32.89 -7.31 34.86
CA PHE A 755 32.36 -6.17 34.12
C PHE A 755 31.85 -5.10 35.08
N PHE A 756 31.98 -3.85 34.70
CA PHE A 756 31.39 -2.74 35.43
C PHE A 756 30.01 -2.42 34.85
N GLU A 757 29.02 -2.32 35.72
CA GLU A 757 27.66 -1.88 35.41
C GLU A 757 27.43 -0.53 36.10
N MET A 758 26.96 0.47 35.35
CA MET A 758 26.81 1.82 35.86
C MET A 758 25.59 1.94 36.79
N ILE A 759 25.74 2.65 37.90
CA ILE A 759 24.63 2.97 38.81
C ILE A 759 23.91 4.22 38.27
N ASP A 760 22.58 4.16 38.16
CA ASP A 760 21.76 5.29 37.70
C ASP A 760 21.89 6.50 38.63
N GLU A 761 21.96 7.72 38.08
CA GLU A 761 22.03 8.98 38.84
C GLU A 761 20.89 9.13 39.86
N ALA A 762 19.74 8.51 39.60
CA ALA A 762 18.61 8.46 40.53
C ALA A 762 18.90 7.64 41.80
N GLU A 763 19.70 6.59 41.68
CA GLU A 763 20.06 5.66 42.75
C GLU A 763 21.35 6.06 43.49
N ARG A 764 22.12 7.02 42.93
CA ARG A 764 23.33 7.56 43.57
C ARG A 764 23.02 8.40 44.80
N SER A 765 23.93 8.36 45.78
CA SER A 765 23.88 9.20 46.98
C SER A 765 23.96 10.70 46.63
N ALA A 766 23.43 11.58 47.50
CA ALA A 766 23.34 13.02 47.22
C ALA A 766 24.69 13.70 46.92
N ALA A 767 25.80 13.18 47.48
CA ALA A 767 27.16 13.66 47.21
C ALA A 767 27.73 13.14 45.87
N ALA A 768 27.26 11.99 45.39
CA ALA A 768 27.73 11.33 44.17
C ALA A 768 26.96 11.74 42.91
N LYS A 769 25.86 12.50 43.05
CA LYS A 769 25.10 13.05 41.91
C LYS A 769 25.91 14.04 41.05
N GLY A 770 27.02 14.56 41.56
CA GLY A 770 27.94 15.43 40.81
C GLY A 770 29.03 14.69 40.04
N LEU A 771 29.26 13.40 40.30
CA LEU A 771 30.29 12.59 39.66
C LEU A 771 29.80 12.05 38.32
N LYS A 772 30.60 12.25 37.26
CA LYS A 772 30.25 11.83 35.89
C LYS A 772 31.27 10.81 35.39
N PRO A 773 31.02 9.50 35.64
CA PRO A 773 31.92 8.44 35.19
C PRO A 773 32.12 8.54 33.66
N LEU A 774 33.38 8.66 33.26
CA LEU A 774 33.79 8.81 31.87
C LEU A 774 35.10 8.07 31.63
N ILE A 775 35.33 7.71 30.37
CA ILE A 775 36.59 7.11 29.92
C ILE A 775 37.41 8.18 29.22
N LYS A 776 38.65 8.40 29.66
CA LYS A 776 39.64 9.18 28.91
C LYS A 776 40.61 8.26 28.20
N MET A 777 40.94 8.61 26.97
CA MET A 777 42.08 8.05 26.26
C MET A 777 43.25 8.99 26.42
N VAL A 778 44.40 8.48 26.87
CA VAL A 778 45.65 9.24 26.97
C VAL A 778 46.72 8.61 26.08
N ASP A 779 47.72 9.41 25.68
CA ASP A 779 48.88 8.91 24.96
C ASP A 779 49.62 7.85 25.81
N GLU A 780 50.17 6.83 25.15
CA GLU A 780 50.94 5.76 25.77
C GLU A 780 52.22 6.30 26.45
N LYS A 781 52.78 7.42 25.94
CA LYS A 781 54.03 8.02 26.46
C LYS A 781 53.82 9.23 27.35
N ASP A 782 52.71 9.95 27.19
CA ASP A 782 52.39 11.15 27.96
C ASP A 782 50.98 11.05 28.57
N SER A 783 50.92 10.82 29.88
CA SER A 783 49.67 10.67 30.62
C SER A 783 48.89 11.99 30.77
N GLU A 784 49.50 13.15 30.49
CA GLU A 784 48.82 14.44 30.49
C GLU A 784 48.17 14.77 29.13
N MET A 785 48.59 14.11 28.05
CA MET A 785 48.01 14.31 26.72
C MET A 785 46.74 13.47 26.56
N VAL A 786 45.59 14.10 26.77
CA VAL A 786 44.27 13.49 26.54
C VAL A 786 43.97 13.47 25.05
N LEU A 787 43.87 12.26 24.50
CA LEU A 787 43.56 11.99 23.09
C LEU A 787 42.06 12.14 22.81
N SER A 788 41.22 11.53 23.64
CA SER A 788 39.75 11.61 23.53
C SER A 788 39.07 11.43 24.89
N THR A 789 37.84 11.91 25.00
CA THR A 789 37.02 11.77 26.21
C THR A 789 35.65 11.22 25.83
N HIS A 790 35.27 10.07 26.41
CA HIS A 790 34.03 9.37 26.13
C HIS A 790 33.14 9.36 27.37
N TYR A 791 32.00 10.06 27.28
CA TYR A 791 30.97 10.02 28.30
C TYR A 791 30.15 8.74 28.18
N LEU A 792 29.87 8.11 29.33
CA LEU A 792 29.20 6.82 29.38
C LEU A 792 27.78 6.95 29.98
N PRO A 793 26.73 6.49 29.28
CA PRO A 793 25.39 6.42 29.85
C PRO A 793 25.28 5.39 30.99
N SER A 794 24.21 5.52 31.80
CA SER A 794 23.97 4.69 32.99
C SER A 794 23.64 3.22 32.70
N THR A 795 23.36 2.85 31.45
CA THR A 795 23.00 1.47 31.06
C THR A 795 24.16 0.68 30.47
N VAL A 796 25.37 1.27 30.41
CA VAL A 796 26.54 0.67 29.77
C VAL A 796 27.11 -0.46 30.61
N LYS A 797 27.50 -1.56 29.96
CA LYS A 797 28.39 -2.59 30.51
C LYS A 797 29.80 -2.42 29.95
N ILE A 798 30.78 -2.41 30.84
CA ILE A 798 32.18 -2.13 30.52
C ILE A 798 33.02 -3.35 30.89
N ASN A 799 33.72 -3.91 29.91
CA ASN A 799 34.56 -5.10 30.09
C ASN A 799 36.07 -4.74 30.04
N LEU A 800 36.40 -3.46 30.20
CA LEU A 800 37.77 -2.96 30.21
C LEU A 800 38.29 -2.77 31.64
N GLU A 801 39.61 -2.86 31.78
CA GLU A 801 40.33 -2.51 33.00
C GLU A 801 40.94 -1.11 32.91
N ASP A 802 41.11 -0.45 34.06
CA ASP A 802 41.78 0.85 34.13
C ASP A 802 43.26 0.69 33.73
N ASN A 803 43.79 1.64 32.94
CA ASN A 803 45.11 1.60 32.32
C ASN A 803 45.33 0.53 31.24
N GLN A 804 44.28 -0.10 30.73
CA GLN A 804 44.38 -1.00 29.58
C GLN A 804 44.80 -0.24 28.32
N VAL A 805 45.77 -0.76 27.58
CA VAL A 805 46.16 -0.24 26.26
C VAL A 805 45.20 -0.82 25.23
N ILE A 806 44.60 0.06 24.43
CA ILE A 806 43.69 -0.33 23.36
C ILE A 806 44.13 0.28 22.03
N THR A 807 43.79 -0.41 20.95
CA THR A 807 44.04 0.06 19.60
C THR A 807 42.83 0.82 19.02
N ALA A 808 43.07 1.70 18.05
CA ALA A 808 42.00 2.37 17.33
C ALA A 808 41.06 1.34 16.66
N GLY A 809 39.75 1.50 16.85
CA GLY A 809 38.74 0.56 16.36
C GLY A 809 38.28 -0.51 17.38
N GLU A 810 38.90 -0.62 18.56
CA GLU A 810 38.44 -1.52 19.62
C GLU A 810 37.22 -0.98 20.40
N VAL A 811 36.41 -1.89 20.92
CA VAL A 811 35.18 -1.57 21.68
C VAL A 811 35.53 -1.20 23.11
N LEU A 812 35.29 0.06 23.47
CA LEU A 812 35.41 0.63 24.81
C LEU A 812 34.34 0.13 25.77
N ALA A 813 33.10 0.10 25.31
CA ALA A 813 31.98 -0.32 26.13
C ALA A 813 30.79 -0.76 25.29
N LYS A 814 29.85 -1.50 25.89
CA LYS A 814 28.65 -1.99 25.19
C LYS A 814 27.41 -1.50 25.90
N ILE A 815 26.53 -0.83 25.15
CA ILE A 815 25.19 -0.52 25.62
C ILE A 815 24.29 -1.68 25.20
N PRO A 816 23.75 -2.49 26.11
CA PRO A 816 22.73 -3.46 25.77
C PRO A 816 21.52 -2.70 25.23
N LYS A 817 21.06 -3.06 24.03
CA LYS A 817 19.79 -2.54 23.53
C LYS A 817 18.69 -3.24 24.31
N ASP A 818 17.81 -2.45 24.92
CA ASP A 818 16.56 -2.97 25.45
C ASP A 818 15.87 -3.83 24.40
N GLN A 819 15.16 -4.86 24.86
CA GLN A 819 14.33 -5.71 24.01
C GLN A 819 13.66 -4.81 22.99
N SER A 820 14.08 -4.93 21.72
CA SER A 820 13.26 -4.39 20.65
C SER A 820 11.97 -5.17 20.79
N LYS A 821 10.96 -4.55 21.44
CA LYS A 821 9.57 -4.90 21.17
C LYS A 821 9.56 -4.96 19.68
N THR A 822 9.41 -6.17 19.15
CA THR A 822 9.40 -6.50 17.74
C THR A 822 8.82 -5.29 17.07
N SER A 823 9.69 -4.51 16.39
CA SER A 823 9.33 -3.19 15.88
C SER A 823 8.00 -3.43 15.23
N ASP A 824 6.95 -2.80 15.75
CA ASP A 824 5.58 -3.26 15.56
C ASP A 824 5.17 -2.93 14.13
N ILE A 825 5.76 -3.69 13.20
CA ILE A 825 5.50 -3.80 11.78
C ILE A 825 4.07 -4.34 11.63
N THR A 826 3.46 -4.87 12.71
CA THR A 826 2.04 -5.20 12.80
C THR A 826 1.13 -3.99 13.09
N GLY A 827 1.69 -2.78 13.21
CA GLY A 827 0.95 -1.53 13.33
C GLY A 827 -0.10 -1.32 12.22
N GLY A 828 0.04 -2.05 11.11
CA GLY A 828 -1.02 -2.32 10.14
C GLY A 828 -1.84 -1.08 9.79
N LEU A 829 -3.17 -1.25 9.74
CA LEU A 829 -4.08 -0.15 9.48
C LEU A 829 -4.03 1.00 10.52
N PRO A 830 -3.90 0.77 11.84
CA PRO A 830 -3.74 1.85 12.82
C PRO A 830 -2.59 2.82 12.51
N ARG A 831 -1.43 2.32 12.07
CA ARG A 831 -0.29 3.16 11.69
C ARG A 831 -0.63 4.06 10.50
N VAL A 832 -1.27 3.51 9.47
CA VAL A 832 -1.77 4.28 8.31
C VAL A 832 -2.76 5.35 8.75
N ALA A 833 -3.67 5.02 9.66
CA ALA A 833 -4.63 5.98 10.20
C ALA A 833 -3.95 7.11 10.99
N ASP A 834 -2.91 6.82 11.77
CA ASP A 834 -2.17 7.83 12.54
C ASP A 834 -1.36 8.78 11.62
N LEU A 835 -0.79 8.25 10.53
CA LEU A 835 -0.12 9.05 9.49
C LEU A 835 -1.08 10.03 8.81
N PHE A 836 -2.25 9.55 8.36
CA PHE A 836 -3.26 10.43 7.76
C PHE A 836 -3.96 11.36 8.75
N GLU A 837 -3.96 11.01 10.04
CA GLU A 837 -4.42 11.92 11.09
C GLU A 837 -3.35 12.92 11.53
N ALA A 838 -2.15 12.86 10.94
CA ALA A 838 -1.00 13.70 11.27
C ALA A 838 -0.76 13.78 12.79
N ARG A 839 -0.91 12.64 13.49
CA ARG A 839 -0.75 12.61 14.95
C ARG A 839 0.73 12.72 15.31
N LYS A 840 1.04 13.59 16.26
CA LYS A 840 2.36 13.66 16.86
C LYS A 840 2.55 12.43 17.75
N ALA A 841 3.62 11.68 17.53
CA ALA A 841 4.02 10.64 18.47
C ALA A 841 4.32 11.29 19.82
N LYS A 842 3.93 10.63 20.92
CA LYS A 842 4.22 11.12 22.28
C LYS A 842 5.71 11.36 22.46
N ASP A 843 6.52 10.47 21.89
CA ASP A 843 7.97 10.52 21.94
C ASP A 843 8.58 10.59 20.54
N HIS A 844 8.38 11.70 19.83
CA HIS A 844 8.89 11.90 18.47
C HIS A 844 10.36 12.36 18.45
N SER A 845 11.04 12.12 17.33
CA SER A 845 12.40 12.59 17.12
C SER A 845 12.48 14.11 17.15
N ILE A 846 13.58 14.64 17.66
CA ILE A 846 13.86 16.08 17.65
C ILE A 846 14.81 16.36 16.49
N LEU A 847 14.47 17.33 15.66
CA LEU A 847 15.26 17.74 14.48
C LEU A 847 15.96 19.08 14.73
N ALA A 848 17.12 19.27 14.13
CA ALA A 848 17.85 20.54 14.19
C ALA A 848 17.05 21.67 13.50
N GLU A 849 16.82 22.78 14.20
CA GLU A 849 16.04 23.93 13.71
C GLU A 849 16.79 24.74 12.63
N THR A 850 18.11 24.80 12.75
CA THR A 850 19.02 25.55 11.88
C THR A 850 20.27 24.73 11.59
N SER A 851 20.98 25.06 10.50
CA SER A 851 22.29 24.46 10.19
C SER A 851 23.37 25.21 10.96
N GLY A 852 24.30 24.50 11.60
CA GLY A 852 25.34 25.14 12.40
C GLY A 852 26.14 24.20 13.29
N VAL A 853 27.01 24.79 14.12
CA VAL A 853 27.81 24.06 15.09
C VAL A 853 27.04 23.97 16.41
N ILE A 854 26.99 22.76 16.97
CA ILE A 854 26.32 22.45 18.22
C ILE A 854 27.19 22.86 19.40
N SER A 855 26.56 23.47 20.40
CA SER A 855 27.12 23.66 21.73
C SER A 855 26.08 23.38 22.83
N PHE A 856 26.51 22.92 23.99
CA PHE A 856 25.63 22.75 25.15
C PHE A 856 25.71 23.96 26.10
N GLY A 857 24.57 24.63 26.32
CA GLY A 857 24.44 25.72 27.29
C GLY A 857 24.19 25.23 28.71
N SER A 858 24.04 26.15 29.67
CA SER A 858 23.72 25.81 31.06
C SER A 858 22.37 25.07 31.15
N PRO A 859 22.33 23.83 31.68
CA PRO A 859 21.11 23.03 31.74
C PRO A 859 20.14 23.58 32.80
N THR A 860 18.85 23.40 32.55
CA THR A 860 17.78 23.66 33.53
C THR A 860 17.55 22.41 34.41
N LYS A 861 16.77 22.55 35.50
CA LYS A 861 16.46 21.44 36.42
C LYS A 861 15.91 20.17 35.72
N SER A 862 15.18 20.31 34.61
CA SER A 862 14.53 19.20 33.90
C SER A 862 14.88 19.06 32.41
N LYS A 863 15.64 20.00 31.85
CA LYS A 863 15.96 20.08 30.42
C LYS A 863 17.40 20.50 30.19
N ASP A 864 18.05 19.89 29.21
CA ASP A 864 19.33 20.32 28.67
C ASP A 864 19.10 21.37 27.58
N ARG A 865 20.00 22.37 27.53
CA ARG A 865 19.95 23.48 26.59
C ARG A 865 20.95 23.21 25.48
N LEU A 866 20.47 22.90 24.29
CA LEU A 866 21.26 22.73 23.08
C LEU A 866 21.24 24.05 22.30
N ILE A 867 22.40 24.52 21.84
CA ILE A 867 22.55 25.77 21.10
C ILE A 867 23.18 25.43 19.74
N ILE A 868 22.53 25.81 18.66
CA ILE A 868 23.04 25.66 17.29
C ILE A 868 23.45 27.04 16.79
N THR A 869 24.74 27.22 16.49
CA THR A 869 25.28 28.50 15.99
C THR A 869 25.50 28.41 14.49
N SER A 870 24.78 29.24 13.73
CA SER A 870 24.91 29.29 12.27
C SER A 870 26.26 29.86 11.83
N LYS A 871 26.61 29.69 10.55
CA LYS A 871 27.82 30.31 9.96
C LYS A 871 27.79 31.85 10.01
N GLU A 872 26.61 32.44 10.15
CA GLU A 872 26.38 33.90 10.24
C GLU A 872 26.41 34.40 11.70
N GLY A 873 26.60 33.50 12.67
CA GLY A 873 26.68 33.84 14.10
C GLY A 873 25.34 33.89 14.82
N GLU A 874 24.23 33.52 14.17
CA GLU A 874 22.92 33.43 14.81
C GLU A 874 22.81 32.15 15.65
N ALA A 875 22.54 32.31 16.95
CA ALA A 875 22.40 31.20 17.88
C ALA A 875 20.91 30.83 18.06
N THR A 876 20.56 29.61 17.70
CA THR A 876 19.23 29.02 17.92
C THR A 876 19.25 28.08 19.12
N GLU A 877 18.34 28.25 20.06
CA GLU A 877 18.32 27.47 21.30
C GLU A 877 17.17 26.44 21.33
N MET A 878 17.48 25.24 21.78
CA MET A 878 16.56 24.12 21.91
C MET A 878 16.61 23.53 23.32
N MET A 879 15.44 23.28 23.91
CA MET A 879 15.31 22.75 25.26
C MET A 879 14.85 21.30 25.24
N ILE A 880 15.79 20.36 25.43
CA ILE A 880 15.55 18.91 25.33
C ILE A 880 15.43 18.32 26.73
N HIS A 881 14.49 17.41 26.96
CA HIS A 881 14.36 16.77 28.27
C HIS A 881 15.54 15.85 28.59
N LYS A 882 16.05 15.90 29.82
CA LYS A 882 17.22 15.11 30.27
C LYS A 882 17.07 13.59 30.16
N TRP A 883 15.83 13.09 30.22
CA TRP A 883 15.56 11.65 30.07
C TRP A 883 15.67 11.17 28.62
N ARG A 884 15.72 12.09 27.65
CA ARG A 884 15.92 11.74 26.25
C ARG A 884 17.39 11.64 25.93
N GLN A 885 17.74 10.60 25.18
CA GLN A 885 19.09 10.44 24.66
C GLN A 885 19.33 11.44 23.52
N ILE A 886 20.39 12.24 23.65
CA ILE A 886 20.87 13.15 22.62
C ILE A 886 21.96 12.43 21.85
N ASN A 887 21.85 12.42 20.53
CA ASN A 887 22.72 11.66 19.63
C ASN A 887 23.91 12.45 19.10
N VAL A 888 23.91 13.75 19.32
CA VAL A 888 24.87 14.72 18.80
C VAL A 888 25.83 15.19 19.90
N PHE A 889 27.05 15.53 19.50
CA PHE A 889 28.12 15.92 20.43
C PHE A 889 28.42 17.42 20.38
N ASP A 890 29.08 17.91 21.42
CA ASP A 890 29.56 19.29 21.51
C ASP A 890 30.62 19.55 20.42
N GLY A 891 30.45 20.61 19.62
CA GLY A 891 31.32 20.94 18.48
C GLY A 891 30.96 20.24 17.17
N GLU A 892 29.94 19.38 17.14
CA GLU A 892 29.49 18.72 15.90
C GLU A 892 28.74 19.72 14.99
N THR A 893 28.92 19.57 13.67
CA THR A 893 28.18 20.38 12.68
C THR A 893 26.95 19.60 12.22
N VAL A 894 25.78 20.20 12.32
CA VAL A 894 24.51 19.63 11.86
C VAL A 894 23.88 20.50 10.79
N GLU A 895 23.15 19.87 9.88
CA GLU A 895 22.30 20.56 8.92
C GLU A 895 20.87 20.68 9.45
N LYS A 896 20.14 21.68 8.96
CA LYS A 896 18.74 21.90 9.29
C LYS A 896 17.93 20.65 8.93
N GLY A 897 17.25 20.09 9.93
CA GLY A 897 16.45 18.88 9.81
C GLY A 897 17.17 17.58 10.21
N ASP A 898 18.44 17.62 10.62
CA ASP A 898 19.14 16.44 11.13
C ASP A 898 18.58 15.96 12.47
N VAL A 899 18.64 14.65 12.73
CA VAL A 899 18.09 14.03 13.93
C VAL A 899 19.02 14.24 15.13
N VAL A 900 18.59 15.08 16.06
CA VAL A 900 19.30 15.39 17.31
C VAL A 900 19.03 14.35 18.40
N SER A 901 17.80 13.83 18.45
CA SER A 901 17.36 12.83 19.43
C SER A 901 16.44 11.82 18.75
N ASP A 902 16.63 10.54 19.05
CA ASP A 902 15.90 9.44 18.43
C ASP A 902 14.41 9.46 18.75
N GLY A 903 13.64 8.86 17.84
CA GLY A 903 12.20 8.67 17.95
C GLY A 903 11.54 8.57 16.57
N PRO A 904 10.24 8.25 16.50
CA PRO A 904 9.51 8.33 15.25
C PRO A 904 9.47 9.77 14.74
N SER A 905 9.72 9.96 13.45
CA SER A 905 9.74 11.29 12.84
C SER A 905 8.37 11.98 12.91
N ASN A 906 8.37 13.26 13.26
CA ASN A 906 7.17 14.07 13.34
C ASN A 906 6.86 14.74 11.98
N PRO A 907 5.72 14.43 11.33
CA PRO A 907 5.34 15.04 10.05
C PRO A 907 5.27 16.57 10.09
N HIS A 908 4.89 17.16 11.23
CA HIS A 908 4.78 18.61 11.38
C HIS A 908 6.14 19.30 11.32
N ASP A 909 7.16 18.69 11.89
CA ASP A 909 8.52 19.25 11.91
C ASP A 909 9.18 19.07 10.54
N ILE A 910 8.92 17.95 9.86
CA ILE A 910 9.36 17.73 8.46
C ILE A 910 8.79 18.84 7.56
N LEU A 911 7.50 19.15 7.65
CA LEU A 911 6.90 20.21 6.84
C LEU A 911 7.52 21.58 7.12
N ARG A 912 7.73 21.91 8.40
CA ARG A 912 8.25 23.21 8.83
C ARG A 912 9.71 23.41 8.48
N LEU A 913 10.53 22.36 8.59
CA LEU A 913 11.98 22.45 8.42
C LEU A 913 12.45 22.10 7.01
N LEU A 914 11.93 21.02 6.44
CA LEU A 914 12.36 20.44 5.15
C LEU A 914 11.39 20.73 4.00
N GLY A 915 10.19 21.23 4.29
CA GLY A 915 9.21 21.65 3.29
C GLY A 915 8.25 20.54 2.82
N VAL A 916 7.46 20.89 1.79
CA VAL A 916 6.35 20.05 1.30
C VAL A 916 6.84 18.79 0.59
N GLU A 917 7.92 18.87 -0.19
CA GLU A 917 8.45 17.73 -0.95
C GLU A 917 8.96 16.62 -0.02
N ALA A 918 9.75 16.99 1.00
CA ALA A 918 10.24 16.05 2.01
C ALA A 918 9.09 15.39 2.80
N LEU A 919 8.07 16.18 3.19
CA LEU A 919 6.87 15.64 3.82
C LEU A 919 6.13 14.65 2.91
N ALA A 920 5.93 15.01 1.65
CA ALA A 920 5.21 14.18 0.69
C ALA A 920 5.91 12.83 0.51
N ASN A 921 7.23 12.85 0.30
CA ASN A 921 8.04 11.65 0.15
C ASN A 921 8.02 10.79 1.42
N TYR A 922 8.10 11.41 2.60
CA TYR A 922 8.00 10.70 3.88
C TYR A 922 6.64 10.00 4.07
N VAL A 923 5.53 10.72 3.91
CA VAL A 923 4.18 10.15 4.11
C VAL A 923 3.89 9.07 3.08
N VAL A 924 4.25 9.29 1.81
CA VAL A 924 4.07 8.29 0.75
C VAL A 924 4.88 7.04 1.06
N LYS A 925 6.17 7.18 1.42
CA LYS A 925 7.03 6.04 1.77
C LYS A 925 6.49 5.27 2.96
N GLU A 926 6.18 5.93 4.07
CA GLU A 926 5.70 5.27 5.29
C GLU A 926 4.38 4.53 5.07
N VAL A 927 3.43 5.14 4.35
CA VAL A 927 2.16 4.48 4.03
C VAL A 927 2.38 3.31 3.06
N GLN A 928 3.18 3.50 2.01
CA GLN A 928 3.51 2.44 1.04
C GLN A 928 4.17 1.24 1.71
N ASN A 929 5.11 1.49 2.63
CA ASN A 929 5.82 0.42 3.34
C ASN A 929 4.86 -0.50 4.09
N VAL A 930 3.81 0.05 4.71
CA VAL A 930 2.77 -0.76 5.38
C VAL A 930 1.98 -1.62 4.38
N TYR A 931 1.62 -1.09 3.22
CA TYR A 931 0.89 -1.85 2.19
C TYR A 931 1.77 -2.90 1.49
N ARG A 932 3.02 -2.55 1.17
CA ARG A 932 3.99 -3.44 0.51
C ARG A 932 4.41 -4.60 1.38
N LEU A 933 4.58 -4.39 2.69
CA LEU A 933 4.83 -5.46 3.67
C LEU A 933 3.76 -6.55 3.64
N GLN A 934 2.56 -6.21 3.18
CA GLN A 934 1.42 -7.12 3.08
C GLN A 934 1.16 -7.59 1.64
N GLY A 935 2.08 -7.29 0.71
CA GLY A 935 2.00 -7.65 -0.69
C GLY A 935 0.89 -6.93 -1.45
N VAL A 936 0.54 -5.70 -1.05
CA VAL A 936 -0.46 -4.88 -1.73
C VAL A 936 0.24 -3.71 -2.42
N ASN A 937 0.05 -3.62 -3.74
CA ASN A 937 0.57 -2.53 -4.57
C ASN A 937 -0.47 -1.42 -4.71
N ILE A 938 -0.10 -0.20 -4.33
CA ILE A 938 -0.91 1.00 -4.53
C ILE A 938 -0.05 2.02 -5.29
N SER A 939 -0.64 2.79 -6.20
CA SER A 939 0.05 3.91 -6.82
C SER A 939 0.20 5.08 -5.85
N ASP A 940 1.40 5.65 -5.78
CA ASP A 940 1.72 6.85 -4.98
C ASP A 940 0.74 8.01 -5.21
N LYS A 941 0.19 8.10 -6.42
CA LYS A 941 -0.72 9.15 -6.90
C LYS A 941 -1.94 9.29 -5.99
N HIS A 942 -2.45 8.16 -5.49
CA HIS A 942 -3.61 8.13 -4.59
C HIS A 942 -3.28 8.70 -3.20
N ILE A 943 -2.10 8.39 -2.68
CA ILE A 943 -1.63 8.92 -1.39
C ILE A 943 -1.36 10.42 -1.52
N GLU A 944 -0.74 10.85 -2.62
CA GLU A 944 -0.47 12.26 -2.93
C GLU A 944 -1.75 13.10 -2.97
N VAL A 945 -2.86 12.56 -3.51
CA VAL A 945 -4.17 13.22 -3.50
C VAL A 945 -4.67 13.49 -2.08
N ILE A 946 -4.48 12.54 -1.16
CA ILE A 946 -4.86 12.73 0.25
C ILE A 946 -3.93 13.73 0.94
N VAL A 947 -2.62 13.66 0.69
CA VAL A 947 -1.64 14.60 1.23
C VAL A 947 -1.92 16.04 0.77
N LYS A 948 -2.31 16.24 -0.51
CA LYS A 948 -2.76 17.56 -1.01
C LYS A 948 -3.91 18.12 -0.17
N GLN A 949 -4.87 17.28 0.20
CA GLN A 949 -5.99 17.70 1.05
C GLN A 949 -5.59 17.94 2.51
N MET A 950 -4.61 17.20 3.05
CA MET A 950 -4.05 17.46 4.37
C MET A 950 -3.33 18.82 4.45
N LEU A 951 -2.81 19.30 3.32
CA LEU A 951 -2.10 20.58 3.17
C LEU A 951 -2.99 21.72 2.64
N ARG A 952 -4.33 21.57 2.66
CA ARG A 952 -5.27 22.55 2.07
C ARG A 952 -5.24 23.93 2.75
N LYS A 953 -4.76 24.01 3.99
CA LYS A 953 -4.78 25.23 4.80
C LYS A 953 -3.39 25.82 5.01
N VAL A 954 -3.36 27.13 5.21
CA VAL A 954 -2.17 27.90 5.56
C VAL A 954 -2.42 28.74 6.79
N GLU A 955 -1.36 29.07 7.51
CA GLU A 955 -1.31 30.09 8.54
C GLU A 955 -0.72 31.37 7.93
N VAL A 956 -1.40 32.50 8.09
CA VAL A 956 -0.90 33.80 7.63
C VAL A 956 0.11 34.32 8.65
N LEU A 957 1.37 34.50 8.24
CA LEU A 957 2.41 35.08 9.09
C LEU A 957 2.37 36.60 9.01
N ASP A 958 2.26 37.12 7.79
CA ASP A 958 2.11 38.54 7.50
C ASP A 958 1.01 38.74 6.45
N ALA A 959 -0.01 39.52 6.79
CA ALA A 959 -1.14 39.82 5.94
C ALA A 959 -0.78 40.78 4.79
N GLY A 960 0.35 41.50 4.84
CA GLY A 960 0.68 42.52 3.84
C GLY A 960 -0.48 43.51 3.64
N ASP A 961 -0.79 43.85 2.39
CA ASP A 961 -1.91 44.73 2.03
C ASP A 961 -3.25 43.99 1.82
N SER A 962 -3.37 42.75 2.31
CA SER A 962 -4.58 41.94 2.16
C SER A 962 -5.61 42.16 3.27
N SER A 963 -6.78 41.53 3.14
CA SER A 963 -7.81 41.52 4.17
C SER A 963 -7.62 40.44 5.25
N PHE A 964 -6.52 39.71 5.24
CA PHE A 964 -6.26 38.62 6.19
C PHE A 964 -5.77 39.17 7.54
N VAL A 965 -5.88 38.34 8.58
CA VAL A 965 -5.31 38.64 9.90
C VAL A 965 -4.10 37.77 10.17
N ASN A 966 -3.05 38.33 10.78
CA ASN A 966 -1.87 37.55 11.21
C ASN A 966 -2.29 36.46 12.21
N GLY A 967 -1.85 35.23 11.97
CA GLY A 967 -2.26 34.02 12.70
C GLY A 967 -3.61 33.42 12.25
N GLU A 968 -4.30 34.01 11.27
CA GLU A 968 -5.52 33.43 10.71
C GLU A 968 -5.20 32.17 9.89
N THR A 969 -6.04 31.14 10.01
CA THR A 969 -5.97 29.97 9.14
C THR A 969 -6.84 30.14 7.90
N ALA A 970 -6.22 30.22 6.73
CA ALA A 970 -6.90 30.44 5.45
C ALA A 970 -6.79 29.25 4.49
N GLU A 971 -7.65 29.21 3.47
CA GLU A 971 -7.54 28.28 2.34
C GLU A 971 -6.33 28.62 1.49
N TYR A 972 -5.47 27.65 1.18
CA TYR A 972 -4.28 27.88 0.37
C TYR A 972 -4.60 28.49 -1.01
N ALA A 973 -5.63 27.97 -1.67
CA ALA A 973 -6.06 28.46 -2.99
C ALA A 973 -6.49 29.94 -2.94
N ARG A 974 -7.15 30.36 -1.86
CA ARG A 974 -7.55 31.76 -1.67
C ARG A 974 -6.33 32.66 -1.48
N VAL A 975 -5.35 32.24 -0.69
CA VAL A 975 -4.12 33.03 -0.44
C VAL A 975 -3.28 33.18 -1.71
N ILE A 976 -3.16 32.12 -2.53
CA ILE A 976 -2.51 32.22 -3.85
C ILE A 976 -3.19 33.27 -4.72
N ASP A 977 -4.51 33.19 -4.85
CA ASP A 977 -5.27 34.07 -5.74
C ASP A 977 -5.17 35.53 -5.27
N THR A 978 -5.26 35.76 -3.95
CA THR A 978 -5.04 37.08 -3.36
C THR A 978 -3.63 37.59 -3.67
N ASN A 979 -2.59 36.75 -3.54
CA ASN A 979 -1.22 37.15 -3.86
C ASN A 979 -1.04 37.46 -5.34
N LYS A 980 -1.68 36.71 -6.25
CA LYS A 980 -1.68 37.03 -7.69
C LYS A 980 -2.34 38.39 -7.96
N GLN A 981 -3.44 38.69 -7.28
CA GLN A 981 -4.14 39.98 -7.40
C GLN A 981 -3.32 41.14 -6.83
N LEU A 982 -2.70 40.96 -5.66
CA LEU A 982 -1.84 41.97 -5.02
C LEU A 982 -0.60 42.24 -5.87
N ALA A 983 0.04 41.20 -6.39
CA ALA A 983 1.18 41.33 -7.29
C ALA A 983 0.81 42.08 -8.58
N ALA A 984 -0.36 41.82 -9.16
CA ALA A 984 -0.86 42.57 -10.31
C ALA A 984 -1.14 44.06 -10.01
N GLN A 985 -1.39 44.39 -8.74
CA GLN A 985 -1.57 45.77 -8.25
C GLN A 985 -0.28 46.40 -7.72
N GLY A 986 0.86 45.68 -7.73
CA GLY A 986 2.12 46.14 -7.16
C GLY A 986 2.13 46.30 -5.63
N LYS A 987 1.25 45.58 -4.92
CA LYS A 987 1.09 45.61 -3.46
C LYS A 987 1.86 44.48 -2.77
N ASP A 988 2.09 44.63 -1.47
CA ASP A 988 2.81 43.64 -0.68
C ASP A 988 2.02 42.34 -0.54
N PRO A 989 2.60 41.18 -0.92
CA PRO A 989 1.92 39.89 -0.88
C PRO A 989 1.82 39.34 0.54
N VAL A 990 0.86 38.44 0.75
CA VAL A 990 0.69 37.71 2.02
C VAL A 990 1.83 36.71 2.19
N VAL A 991 2.53 36.77 3.33
CA VAL A 991 3.50 35.76 3.75
C VAL A 991 2.77 34.71 4.57
N TYR A 992 2.91 33.44 4.20
CA TYR A 992 2.17 32.35 4.81
C TYR A 992 3.03 31.10 5.02
N GLN A 993 2.58 30.23 5.92
CA GLN A 993 3.15 28.92 6.16
C GLN A 993 2.11 27.82 5.93
N ARG A 994 2.50 26.72 5.27
CA ARG A 994 1.63 25.55 5.09
C ARG A 994 1.34 24.86 6.42
N LEU A 995 0.07 24.53 6.65
CA LEU A 995 -0.36 23.79 7.83
C LEU A 995 -0.72 22.35 7.47
N LEU A 996 -0.15 21.40 8.20
CA LEU A 996 -0.53 19.99 8.10
C LEU A 996 -1.74 19.72 9.01
N MET A 997 -2.86 19.33 8.43
CA MET A 997 -4.05 18.92 9.17
C MET A 997 -4.33 17.43 8.97
N GLY A 998 -4.64 16.72 10.05
CA GLY A 998 -5.17 15.36 9.96
C GLY A 998 -6.50 15.33 9.22
N ILE A 999 -6.79 14.23 8.53
CA ILE A 999 -7.96 14.10 7.65
C ILE A 999 -9.29 14.48 8.33
N THR A 1000 -9.48 14.15 9.62
CA THR A 1000 -10.71 14.55 10.35
C THR A 1000 -10.86 16.04 10.50
N LYS A 1001 -9.77 16.73 10.86
CA LYS A 1001 -9.77 18.19 11.03
C LYS A 1001 -9.93 18.87 9.67
N ALA A 1002 -9.30 18.33 8.63
CA ALA A 1002 -9.43 18.82 7.26
C ALA A 1002 -10.87 18.68 6.71
N SER A 1003 -11.57 17.56 6.98
CA SER A 1003 -12.98 17.38 6.60
C SER A 1003 -13.94 18.34 7.31
N LEU A 1004 -13.70 18.64 8.59
CA LEU A 1004 -14.52 19.60 9.34
C LEU A 1004 -14.29 21.05 8.89
N ALA A 1005 -13.08 21.37 8.41
CA ALA A 1005 -12.70 22.70 7.93
C ALA A 1005 -12.99 22.92 6.43
N THR A 1006 -13.98 22.21 5.88
CA THR A 1006 -14.46 22.38 4.49
C THR A 1006 -15.33 23.64 4.35
N GLU A 1007 -15.37 24.23 3.16
CA GLU A 1007 -16.20 25.42 2.90
C GLU A 1007 -17.70 25.08 2.97
N SER A 1008 -18.10 23.92 2.45
CA SER A 1008 -19.49 23.44 2.53
C SER A 1008 -19.84 22.97 3.93
N PHE A 1009 -20.66 23.76 4.63
CA PHE A 1009 -21.17 23.37 5.94
C PHE A 1009 -22.16 22.20 5.84
N ILE A 1010 -22.83 22.01 4.69
CA ILE A 1010 -23.74 20.87 4.46
C ILE A 1010 -22.93 19.58 4.42
N SER A 1011 -21.80 19.59 3.72
CA SER A 1011 -20.87 18.46 3.67
C SER A 1011 -20.29 18.17 5.06
N ALA A 1012 -19.75 19.18 5.74
CA ALA A 1012 -19.19 19.04 7.09
C ALA A 1012 -20.20 18.51 8.11
N ALA A 1013 -21.44 19.01 8.08
CA ALA A 1013 -22.52 18.61 9.01
C ALA A 1013 -22.88 17.12 8.89
N SER A 1014 -22.78 16.56 7.68
CA SER A 1014 -23.03 15.14 7.42
C SER A 1014 -21.89 14.22 7.92
N PHE A 1015 -20.69 14.78 8.10
CA PHE A 1015 -19.51 14.07 8.57
C PHE A 1015 -19.56 13.79 10.06
N GLN A 1016 -19.25 14.76 10.94
CA GLN A 1016 -19.24 14.64 12.41
C GLN A 1016 -19.56 15.97 13.07
N GLU A 1017 -19.82 15.96 14.38
CA GLU A 1017 -20.13 17.18 15.16
C GLU A 1017 -21.24 18.05 14.54
N THR A 1018 -22.25 17.42 13.94
CA THR A 1018 -23.32 18.06 13.16
C THR A 1018 -23.92 19.30 13.83
N THR A 1019 -24.15 19.24 15.15
CA THR A 1019 -24.69 20.37 15.91
C THR A 1019 -23.73 21.56 15.94
N ARG A 1020 -22.44 21.34 16.18
CA ARG A 1020 -21.41 22.39 16.23
C ARG A 1020 -21.28 23.09 14.87
N VAL A 1021 -21.18 22.30 13.80
CA VAL A 1021 -21.04 22.82 12.42
C VAL A 1021 -22.24 23.70 12.05
N LEU A 1022 -23.47 23.24 12.32
CA LEU A 1022 -24.67 24.00 12.02
C LEU A 1022 -24.79 25.27 12.88
N THR A 1023 -24.39 25.23 14.15
CA THR A 1023 -24.35 26.42 15.01
C THR A 1023 -23.37 27.45 14.45
N GLU A 1024 -22.14 27.07 14.13
CA GLU A 1024 -21.12 27.98 13.58
C GLU A 1024 -21.57 28.60 12.24
N ALA A 1025 -22.14 27.78 11.35
CA ALA A 1025 -22.68 28.26 10.08
C ALA A 1025 -23.84 29.25 10.28
N SER A 1026 -24.73 28.98 11.25
CA SER A 1026 -25.85 29.87 11.57
C SER A 1026 -25.40 31.21 12.17
N THR A 1027 -24.39 31.20 13.04
CA THR A 1027 -23.89 32.43 13.69
C THR A 1027 -23.12 33.31 12.73
N THR A 1028 -22.46 32.72 11.74
CA THR A 1028 -21.68 33.45 10.73
C THR A 1028 -22.46 33.74 9.44
N GLY A 1029 -23.72 33.27 9.34
CA GLY A 1029 -24.56 33.48 8.17
C GLY A 1029 -23.99 32.86 6.88
N ARG A 1030 -23.32 31.70 6.96
CA ARG A 1030 -22.66 31.09 5.79
C ARG A 1030 -23.66 30.71 4.70
N VAL A 1031 -23.27 30.96 3.46
CA VAL A 1031 -23.99 30.56 2.26
C VAL A 1031 -23.23 29.44 1.58
N ASP A 1032 -23.92 28.33 1.30
CA ASP A 1032 -23.33 27.19 0.58
C ASP A 1032 -23.55 27.31 -0.94
N THR A 1033 -22.49 27.05 -1.72
CA THR A 1033 -22.51 27.18 -3.18
C THR A 1033 -22.68 25.86 -3.93
N LEU A 1034 -22.77 24.71 -3.24
CA LEU A 1034 -23.04 23.40 -3.83
C LEU A 1034 -21.99 22.95 -4.87
N GLN A 1035 -20.71 23.19 -4.59
CA GLN A 1035 -19.60 22.86 -5.50
C GLN A 1035 -19.07 21.43 -5.32
N GLY A 1036 -19.28 20.81 -4.17
CA GLY A 1036 -18.87 19.45 -3.85
C GLY A 1036 -19.89 18.38 -4.22
N LEU A 1037 -19.47 17.12 -4.12
CA LEU A 1037 -20.31 15.97 -4.48
C LEU A 1037 -21.46 15.77 -3.49
N LYS A 1038 -21.15 15.74 -2.19
CA LYS A 1038 -22.06 15.28 -1.13
C LYS A 1038 -23.27 16.17 -0.93
N GLU A 1039 -23.07 17.47 -1.08
CA GLU A 1039 -24.11 18.49 -0.99
C GLU A 1039 -25.15 18.30 -2.09
N ASN A 1040 -24.70 18.07 -3.32
CA ASN A 1040 -25.58 17.80 -4.45
C ASN A 1040 -26.34 16.47 -4.26
N VAL A 1041 -25.70 15.43 -3.72
CA VAL A 1041 -26.38 14.17 -3.36
C VAL A 1041 -27.47 14.39 -2.29
N ILE A 1042 -27.18 15.19 -1.26
CA ILE A 1042 -28.13 15.49 -0.18
C ILE A 1042 -29.35 16.25 -0.70
N VAL A 1043 -29.12 17.25 -1.57
CA VAL A 1043 -30.17 18.09 -2.17
C VAL A 1043 -30.92 17.35 -3.31
N GLY A 1044 -30.35 16.28 -3.85
CA GLY A 1044 -30.94 15.49 -4.94
C GLY A 1044 -30.70 16.11 -6.33
N ARG A 1045 -29.52 16.69 -6.55
CA ARG A 1045 -29.08 17.24 -7.85
C ARG A 1045 -28.00 16.36 -8.47
N LEU A 1046 -27.73 16.57 -9.77
CA LEU A 1046 -26.59 15.99 -10.46
C LEU A 1046 -25.29 16.38 -9.74
N ILE A 1047 -24.38 15.44 -9.59
CA ILE A 1047 -23.08 15.68 -8.95
C ILE A 1047 -22.14 16.47 -9.89
N PRO A 1048 -21.27 17.34 -9.39
CA PRO A 1048 -20.30 18.11 -10.18
C PRO A 1048 -19.08 17.28 -10.62
N ALA A 1049 -19.31 16.03 -11.02
CA ALA A 1049 -18.32 15.10 -11.56
C ALA A 1049 -18.97 14.18 -12.60
N GLY A 1050 -18.16 13.50 -13.40
CA GLY A 1050 -18.60 12.59 -14.46
C GLY A 1050 -19.58 13.28 -15.42
N THR A 1051 -20.70 12.61 -15.69
CA THR A 1051 -21.78 13.10 -16.56
C THR A 1051 -22.38 14.43 -16.08
N GLY A 1052 -22.43 14.69 -14.78
CA GLY A 1052 -22.95 15.93 -14.22
C GLY A 1052 -21.97 17.12 -14.28
N PHE A 1053 -20.69 16.87 -14.56
CA PHE A 1053 -19.66 17.92 -14.65
C PHE A 1053 -20.01 18.98 -15.71
N LYS A 1054 -20.37 18.53 -16.92
CA LYS A 1054 -20.73 19.42 -18.04
C LYS A 1054 -21.94 20.30 -17.73
N TYR A 1055 -22.96 19.73 -17.10
CA TYR A 1055 -24.14 20.47 -16.65
C TYR A 1055 -23.77 21.62 -15.70
N HIS A 1056 -22.88 21.36 -14.74
CA HIS A 1056 -22.42 22.39 -13.80
C HIS A 1056 -21.47 23.41 -14.44
N GLN A 1057 -20.71 23.03 -15.46
CA GLN A 1057 -19.86 23.94 -16.22
C GLN A 1057 -20.70 24.94 -17.02
N GLU A 1058 -21.69 24.46 -17.78
CA GLU A 1058 -22.62 25.30 -18.55
C GLU A 1058 -23.43 26.23 -17.62
N LYS A 1059 -23.87 25.72 -16.47
CA LYS A 1059 -24.58 26.53 -15.49
C LYS A 1059 -23.71 27.63 -14.87
N ARG A 1060 -22.42 27.34 -14.64
CA ARG A 1060 -21.45 28.34 -14.16
C ARG A 1060 -21.19 29.40 -15.23
N ALA A 1061 -21.02 29.00 -16.49
CA ALA A 1061 -20.84 29.92 -17.61
C ALA A 1061 -22.04 30.88 -17.74
N LYS A 1062 -23.27 30.36 -17.76
CA LYS A 1062 -24.50 31.18 -17.80
C LYS A 1062 -24.63 32.13 -16.62
N ARG A 1063 -24.23 31.69 -15.42
CA ARG A 1063 -24.24 32.55 -14.23
C ARG A 1063 -23.20 33.66 -14.34
N ALA A 1064 -21.99 33.34 -14.81
CA ALA A 1064 -20.94 34.33 -15.04
C ALA A 1064 -21.38 35.38 -16.07
N GLU A 1065 -21.97 34.95 -17.19
CA GLU A 1065 -22.57 35.85 -18.19
C GLU A 1065 -23.64 36.76 -17.57
N SER A 1066 -24.56 36.21 -16.75
CA SER A 1066 -25.59 37.02 -16.09
C SER A 1066 -25.01 38.05 -15.13
N ILE A 1067 -23.94 37.70 -14.40
CA ILE A 1067 -23.26 38.59 -13.46
C ILE A 1067 -22.56 39.71 -14.23
N MET A 1068 -21.89 39.37 -15.34
CA MET A 1068 -21.22 40.34 -16.21
C MET A 1068 -22.24 41.32 -16.80
N GLN A 1069 -23.39 40.83 -17.27
CA GLN A 1069 -24.48 41.68 -17.76
C GLN A 1069 -25.05 42.61 -16.67
N THR A 1070 -25.20 42.13 -15.42
CA THR A 1070 -25.61 43.01 -14.32
C THR A 1070 -24.52 44.02 -13.94
N ALA A 1071 -23.25 43.63 -13.96
CA ALA A 1071 -22.14 44.54 -13.67
C ALA A 1071 -21.99 45.62 -14.74
N ASP A 1072 -22.15 45.25 -16.02
CA ASP A 1072 -22.18 46.19 -17.15
C ASP A 1072 -23.39 47.13 -17.04
N ALA A 1073 -24.55 46.63 -16.61
CA ALA A 1073 -25.73 47.45 -16.36
C ALA A 1073 -25.57 48.39 -15.15
N GLU A 1074 -24.96 47.94 -14.06
CA GLU A 1074 -24.63 48.77 -12.90
C GLU A 1074 -23.59 49.84 -13.24
N ALA A 1075 -22.56 49.50 -14.02
CA ALA A 1075 -21.56 50.45 -14.49
C ALA A 1075 -22.18 51.51 -15.42
N ALA A 1076 -23.08 51.09 -16.33
CA ALA A 1076 -23.82 52.02 -17.19
C ALA A 1076 -24.77 52.92 -16.39
N LEU A 1077 -25.45 52.39 -15.36
CA LEU A 1077 -26.32 53.17 -14.47
C LEU A 1077 -25.51 54.14 -13.62
N SER A 1078 -24.35 53.73 -13.10
CA SER A 1078 -23.44 54.60 -12.34
C SER A 1078 -22.87 55.72 -13.21
N ALA A 1079 -22.54 55.44 -14.47
CA ALA A 1079 -22.11 56.46 -15.42
C ALA A 1079 -23.24 57.47 -15.74
N GLN A 1080 -24.48 56.99 -15.90
CA GLN A 1080 -25.64 57.85 -16.08
C GLN A 1080 -25.96 58.70 -14.83
N LEU A 1081 -25.76 58.15 -13.64
CA LEU A 1081 -25.93 58.87 -12.38
C LEU A 1081 -24.84 59.94 -12.18
N SER A 1082 -23.58 59.64 -12.53
CA SER A 1082 -22.51 60.65 -12.49
C SER A 1082 -22.73 61.76 -13.52
N GLU A 1083 -23.21 61.43 -14.73
CA GLU A 1083 -23.57 62.44 -15.74
C GLU A 1083 -24.78 63.29 -15.30
N ALA A 1084 -25.74 62.70 -14.56
CA ALA A 1084 -26.88 63.41 -14.00
C ALA A 1084 -26.50 64.31 -12.82
N GLU A 1085 -25.55 63.89 -11.97
CA GLU A 1085 -25.02 64.70 -10.87
C GLU A 1085 -24.22 65.91 -11.42
N GLU A 1086 -23.36 65.71 -12.42
CA GLU A 1086 -22.66 66.79 -13.12
C GLU A 1086 -23.61 67.78 -13.82
N ALA A 1087 -24.77 67.31 -14.30
CA ALA A 1087 -25.79 68.17 -14.91
C ALA A 1087 -26.66 68.94 -13.89
N THR A 1088 -26.62 68.59 -12.60
CA THR A 1088 -27.32 69.30 -11.53
C THR A 1088 -26.46 70.31 -10.75
N GLU A 1089 -25.13 70.22 -10.88
CA GLU A 1089 -24.18 71.19 -10.29
C GLU A 1089 -23.75 72.33 -11.24
N GLY A 1090 -24.20 72.31 -12.51
CA GLY A 1090 -24.08 73.42 -13.46
C GLY A 1090 -25.35 74.25 -13.58
#